data_AF-A0A3D5ZLR0-F1
#
_entry.id   AF-A0A3D5ZLR0-F1
#
_cell.length_a   1.000
_cell.length_b   1.000
_cell.length_c   1.000
_cell.angle_alpha   90.00
_cell.angle_beta   90.00
_cell.angle_gamma   90.00
#
_symmetry.space_group_name_H-M   'P 1'
#
loop_
_entity.id
_entity.type
_entity.pdbx_description
1 polymer ?
#
loop_
_entity_poly.entity_id
_entity_poly.type
_entity_poly.pdbx_seq_one_letter_code
_entity_poly.pdbx_strand_id
1 'polypeptide(L)'
;MKFKFKIQDYQTEAVDAVVKVFEGQSFNDKVSYLRDLGKQGRAVQTAMFEEDVNYIDSDGSGFENAQIELSDAQILDNIRALQLSNNIKQSSELSKPFGPNCRCALDIEMETGTGKTYCYIKTMFELNKQYGWSKFIVVVPSIAIREGVKKSFEVMEDHFFEYYGKKARYFVYNSKNLNQLDNFSSSKDIYVMIINNQAFASSLKEGAKNEAARIIYSKQDSFGSRRPIDVIAANRPIVILDEPQKLGGDATQTSIKRFNPLFSLNYSATHKNVHNPVYVLDALDAYQKKLVKKIEVKGFELRNLRGTDGFVYLSKILLDPKKPPMARVTFEVNYAKSINRETRILGVGDNLYELSAGNNGKMPPLEQYKNGFVIKDINPIDNTITFLNGLVIAVDEVRGDISERDMRRIQIRETILSHFEKEEKLFNLGIKCLSLFFIDEVAHYRQYDEDGNELLGDYGVMFEQEYVNVLNDYITIYESPYVNYLRSIDVHDTHKGYFSIDKKTNRVINSVEKKGICDDISAYDLILKNKERLLSFEEPTRFIFSHSALREGWDNPNVFQICTLKQSNSEVNKRQEVGRGMRLCVNRAGDRIDGSIQGLKVHDINVLTVIASDSYRTFVADLQKDIKDALYERPTKATKEYFAGKVIVVDGDRIEITKEQAVKIERYLGFNGYIDYDGNITDEYRTAQENGTFAPLPVELEKMSDGIHKLVQGVFDEKVFAELVGSASKPKITENPLNDNFYKAEFKKLWNYINHKYAYTVNFDSDELIARSIKAINDQLYVTELTYVRTVGSQGKDNLDFTEGKTKTTTLKNTGGSNAVYDLIGKVAQGTTLTRKTVVKILQGIEKFKFAMFRNNPEEFISKVVRYINEQKASLVIDEIKYDITDEEPYTSDIFNLGGVVNFEKAVKVDKHITPYVVVDSDIEKNFALDLDRDEDKVCVYAKLPKTFKIPTPVGNYSPDWAIAFYEKSVKYIYFIAETKGSEEHRDEIEIAKNLCAKKLFAKLNDGKVHYDVVNSYRQLMDIMNK
;
A
#
# COMPACT_ATOMS: atom_id res chain seq x y z
N MET A 1 12.42 29.35 12.64
CA MET A 1 13.36 28.37 12.04
C MET A 1 13.56 28.73 10.58
N LYS A 2 14.77 28.67 10.01
CA LYS A 2 15.05 28.88 8.57
C LYS A 2 15.71 27.63 7.99
N PHE A 3 15.35 27.23 6.79
CA PHE A 3 16.03 26.12 6.11
C PHE A 3 17.45 26.52 5.68
N LYS A 4 18.40 25.60 5.83
CA LYS A 4 19.73 25.72 5.23
C LYS A 4 19.77 24.87 3.97
N PHE A 5 19.98 25.51 2.82
CA PHE A 5 20.12 24.82 1.56
C PHE A 5 21.58 24.39 1.37
N LYS A 6 21.77 23.16 0.90
CA LYS A 6 23.08 22.62 0.50
C LYS A 6 23.01 22.29 -0.98
N ILE A 7 24.10 22.56 -1.70
CA ILE A 7 24.27 22.07 -3.06
C ILE A 7 24.65 20.60 -2.95
N GLN A 8 23.83 19.73 -3.55
CA GLN A 8 24.09 18.29 -3.59
C GLN A 8 24.65 17.92 -4.97
N ASP A 9 25.57 16.95 -5.01
CA ASP A 9 26.28 16.58 -6.25
C ASP A 9 25.31 16.10 -7.33
N TYR A 10 24.38 15.20 -6.98
CA TYR A 10 23.39 14.68 -7.93
C TYR A 10 22.49 15.79 -8.52
N GLN A 11 22.22 16.86 -7.77
CA GLN A 11 21.45 18.01 -8.28
C GLN A 11 22.30 18.83 -9.26
N THR A 12 23.60 18.93 -9.01
CA THR A 12 24.54 19.59 -9.91
C THR A 12 24.72 18.77 -11.18
N GLU A 13 24.85 17.45 -11.10
CA GLU A 13 24.89 16.55 -12.25
C GLU A 13 23.66 16.73 -13.16
N ALA A 14 22.46 16.80 -12.58
CA ALA A 14 21.22 17.00 -13.34
C ALA A 14 21.19 18.37 -14.05
N VAL A 15 21.69 19.42 -13.40
CA VAL A 15 21.77 20.77 -13.97
C VAL A 15 22.83 20.84 -15.07
N ASP A 16 24.01 20.31 -14.81
CA ASP A 16 25.12 20.26 -15.76
C ASP A 16 24.74 19.44 -16.98
N ALA A 17 23.92 18.40 -16.82
CA ALA A 17 23.43 17.62 -17.94
C ALA A 17 22.62 18.47 -18.93
N VAL A 18 21.79 19.39 -18.43
CA VAL A 18 21.04 20.32 -19.28
C VAL A 18 21.96 21.36 -19.93
N VAL A 19 22.92 21.90 -19.18
CA VAL A 19 23.87 22.89 -19.69
C VAL A 19 24.71 22.30 -20.83
N LYS A 20 25.27 21.10 -20.64
CA LYS A 20 26.16 20.42 -21.61
C LYS A 20 25.49 20.10 -22.94
N VAL A 21 24.16 20.02 -23.02
CA VAL A 21 23.46 19.89 -24.32
C VAL A 21 23.79 21.04 -25.27
N PHE A 22 24.04 22.23 -24.73
CA PHE A 22 24.37 23.44 -25.48
C PHE A 22 25.86 23.77 -25.45
N GLU A 23 26.73 22.80 -25.17
CA GLU A 23 28.17 22.98 -25.25
C GLU A 23 28.57 23.45 -26.67
N GLY A 24 29.38 24.53 -26.73
CA GLY A 24 29.72 25.23 -27.97
C GLY A 24 28.85 26.46 -28.29
N GLN A 25 27.74 26.70 -27.57
CA GLN A 25 26.96 27.93 -27.70
C GLN A 25 27.72 29.12 -27.10
N SER A 26 27.74 30.25 -27.82
CA SER A 26 28.37 31.49 -27.34
C SER A 26 27.55 32.17 -26.25
N PHE A 27 28.23 32.76 -25.25
CA PHE A 27 27.59 33.63 -24.27
C PHE A 27 27.15 34.93 -24.95
N ASN A 28 25.88 35.28 -24.81
CA ASN A 28 25.31 36.46 -25.46
C ASN A 28 24.41 37.25 -24.49
N ASP A 29 24.90 38.41 -24.05
CA ASP A 29 24.19 39.37 -23.19
C ASP A 29 23.67 40.58 -23.99
N LYS A 30 23.33 40.38 -25.28
CA LYS A 30 22.94 41.49 -26.18
C LYS A 30 21.75 42.28 -25.61
N VAL A 31 22.02 43.55 -25.31
CA VAL A 31 21.00 44.59 -25.12
C VAL A 31 20.65 45.14 -26.51
N SER A 32 19.61 44.62 -27.18
CA SER A 32 18.98 45.35 -28.29
C SER A 32 17.85 46.21 -27.72
N TYR A 33 18.03 47.53 -27.78
CA TYR A 33 16.97 48.48 -27.44
C TYR A 33 16.66 49.28 -28.70
N LEU A 34 15.45 49.12 -29.23
CA LEU A 34 14.87 49.97 -30.26
C LEU A 34 14.11 51.09 -29.55
N ARG A 35 14.58 52.32 -29.74
CA ARG A 35 13.98 53.53 -29.19
C ARG A 35 12.77 53.90 -30.06
N ASP A 36 11.57 53.63 -29.58
CA ASP A 36 10.34 54.16 -30.18
C ASP A 36 10.32 55.69 -30.01
N LEU A 37 10.32 56.42 -31.13
CA LEU A 37 10.19 57.88 -31.15
C LEU A 37 8.73 58.35 -31.26
N GLY A 38 7.78 57.42 -31.29
CA GLY A 38 6.35 57.70 -31.41
C GLY A 38 5.97 58.30 -32.78
N LYS A 39 4.67 58.29 -33.07
CA LYS A 39 4.10 59.02 -34.21
C LYS A 39 4.05 60.52 -33.90
N GLN A 40 5.16 61.25 -34.06
CA GLN A 40 5.05 62.64 -34.47
C GLN A 40 4.91 62.68 -35.99
N GLY A 41 3.80 63.28 -36.45
CA GLY A 41 3.46 63.34 -37.86
C GLY A 41 4.62 63.83 -38.72
N ARG A 42 5.00 63.03 -39.72
CA ARG A 42 5.85 63.49 -40.81
C ARG A 42 5.13 64.62 -41.53
N ALA A 43 5.55 65.85 -41.29
CA ALA A 43 5.48 66.89 -42.30
C ALA A 43 6.38 66.48 -43.47
N VAL A 44 5.80 66.55 -44.66
CA VAL A 44 6.36 66.19 -45.95
C VAL A 44 7.60 67.05 -46.26
N GLN A 45 8.74 66.43 -46.61
CA GLN A 45 9.56 66.90 -47.73
C GLN A 45 10.49 65.81 -48.27
N THR A 46 10.57 65.83 -49.60
CA THR A 46 10.99 64.82 -50.56
C THR A 46 12.50 64.61 -50.65
N ALA A 47 12.95 63.36 -50.79
CA ALA A 47 14.08 62.99 -51.66
C ALA A 47 13.99 61.50 -52.04
N MET A 48 13.99 61.24 -53.35
CA MET A 48 13.98 59.93 -53.99
C MET A 48 15.30 59.18 -53.72
N PHE A 49 15.25 57.85 -53.53
CA PHE A 49 16.08 56.80 -54.17
C PHE A 49 15.96 55.46 -53.40
N GLU A 50 15.68 54.41 -54.17
CA GLU A 50 16.03 52.98 -54.03
C GLU A 50 15.34 52.04 -53.01
N GLU A 51 14.57 51.12 -53.63
CA GLU A 51 14.50 49.66 -53.50
C GLU A 51 13.95 48.96 -52.23
N ASP A 52 13.07 47.99 -52.55
CA ASP A 52 12.31 47.10 -51.69
C ASP A 52 13.11 46.44 -50.56
N VAL A 53 12.85 46.90 -49.34
CA VAL A 53 13.04 46.08 -48.13
C VAL A 53 11.64 45.76 -47.60
N ASN A 54 11.25 44.49 -47.70
CA ASN A 54 10.05 43.96 -47.07
C ASN A 54 10.06 44.30 -45.57
N TYR A 55 9.26 45.30 -45.18
CA TYR A 55 8.95 45.66 -43.81
C TYR A 55 8.19 44.50 -43.15
N ILE A 56 8.91 43.64 -42.43
CA ILE A 56 8.30 42.86 -41.35
C ILE A 56 8.23 43.80 -40.15
N ASP A 57 7.00 44.19 -39.84
CA ASP A 57 6.52 45.02 -38.74
C ASP A 57 7.17 44.61 -37.38
N SER A 58 8.26 45.29 -36.99
CA SER A 58 8.98 45.10 -35.73
C SER A 58 8.85 46.32 -34.81
N ASP A 59 7.62 46.65 -34.42
CA ASP A 59 7.36 47.70 -33.43
C ASP A 59 7.37 47.10 -32.00
N GLY A 60 8.52 47.23 -31.31
CA GLY A 60 8.67 47.07 -29.85
C GLY A 60 9.64 45.98 -29.38
N SER A 61 10.95 46.28 -29.34
CA SER A 61 11.97 45.36 -28.81
C SER A 61 12.00 45.36 -27.27
N GLY A 62 11.76 44.19 -26.66
CA GLY A 62 12.16 43.86 -25.29
C GLY A 62 13.39 42.95 -25.27
N PHE A 63 13.84 42.54 -24.09
CA PHE A 63 14.92 41.57 -23.92
C PHE A 63 14.45 40.16 -24.31
N GLU A 64 14.77 39.70 -25.52
CA GLU A 64 14.57 38.30 -25.93
C GLU A 64 15.76 37.41 -25.56
N ASN A 65 15.52 36.11 -25.39
CA ASN A 65 16.63 35.15 -25.31
C ASN A 65 17.35 35.03 -26.66
N ALA A 66 18.69 35.04 -26.63
CA ALA A 66 19.51 34.81 -27.81
C ALA A 66 19.20 33.47 -28.50
N GLN A 67 19.26 33.44 -29.84
CA GLN A 67 19.08 32.23 -30.63
C GLN A 67 20.15 31.18 -30.31
N ILE A 68 19.78 29.90 -30.46
CA ILE A 68 20.74 28.81 -30.45
C ILE A 68 21.46 28.78 -31.81
N GLU A 69 22.76 29.02 -31.79
CA GLU A 69 23.67 29.03 -32.95
C GLU A 69 24.04 27.61 -33.39
N LEU A 70 24.00 26.66 -32.46
CA LEU A 70 24.26 25.24 -32.74
C LEU A 70 23.25 24.67 -33.75
N SER A 71 23.76 23.85 -34.67
CA SER A 71 22.91 23.05 -35.56
C SER A 71 22.18 21.93 -34.81
N ASP A 72 21.09 21.43 -35.36
CA ASP A 72 20.35 20.31 -34.75
C ASP A 72 21.22 19.04 -34.61
N ALA A 73 22.16 18.82 -35.55
CA ALA A 73 23.11 17.72 -35.49
C ALA A 73 24.05 17.86 -34.29
N GLN A 74 24.62 19.04 -34.08
CA GLN A 74 25.50 19.31 -32.93
C GLN A 74 24.77 19.12 -31.59
N ILE A 75 23.52 19.59 -31.49
CA ILE A 75 22.71 19.39 -30.28
C ILE A 75 22.45 17.90 -30.03
N LEU A 76 22.12 17.15 -31.09
CA LEU A 76 21.88 15.71 -30.99
C LEU A 76 23.16 14.94 -30.60
N ASP A 77 24.31 15.33 -31.15
CA ASP A 77 25.61 14.73 -30.81
C ASP A 77 26.00 15.01 -29.35
N ASN A 78 25.77 16.23 -28.87
CA ASN A 78 25.95 16.58 -27.45
C ASN A 78 25.04 15.73 -26.55
N ILE A 79 23.76 15.57 -26.91
CA ILE A 79 22.81 14.72 -26.19
C ILE A 79 23.29 13.26 -26.17
N ARG A 80 23.72 12.71 -27.31
CA ARG A 80 24.19 11.32 -27.41
C ARG A 80 25.47 11.08 -26.63
N ALA A 81 26.41 12.01 -26.68
CA ALA A 81 27.66 11.95 -25.91
C ALA A 81 27.36 11.93 -24.41
N LEU A 82 26.38 12.73 -23.99
CA LEU A 82 25.93 12.80 -22.61
C LEU A 82 25.19 11.52 -22.18
N GLN A 83 24.26 11.04 -23.01
CA GLN A 83 23.54 9.78 -22.79
C GLN A 83 24.51 8.61 -22.66
N LEU A 84 25.52 8.54 -23.54
CA LEU A 84 26.57 7.53 -23.47
C LEU A 84 27.32 7.60 -22.13
N SER A 85 27.73 8.81 -21.70
CA SER A 85 28.47 8.99 -20.44
C SER A 85 27.65 8.68 -19.19
N ASN A 86 26.33 8.89 -19.26
CA ASN A 86 25.40 8.63 -18.16
C ASN A 86 24.73 7.25 -18.28
N ASN A 87 25.14 6.41 -19.24
CA ASN A 87 24.55 5.09 -19.51
C ASN A 87 23.05 5.10 -19.83
N ILE A 88 22.55 6.21 -20.38
CA ILE A 88 21.18 6.39 -20.85
C ILE A 88 21.10 5.90 -22.30
N LYS A 89 19.96 5.30 -22.66
CA LYS A 89 19.64 4.91 -24.04
C LYS A 89 19.75 6.12 -24.98
N GLN A 90 20.55 5.95 -26.03
CA GLN A 90 20.80 7.03 -26.99
C GLN A 90 19.56 7.37 -27.81
N SER A 91 19.32 8.67 -28.00
CA SER A 91 18.24 9.17 -28.84
C SER A 91 18.55 9.00 -30.33
N SER A 92 17.58 8.48 -31.09
CA SER A 92 17.66 8.36 -32.54
C SER A 92 17.53 9.71 -33.24
N GLU A 93 16.69 10.60 -32.71
CA GLU A 93 16.40 11.91 -33.29
C GLU A 93 16.20 13.00 -32.22
N LEU A 94 16.24 14.26 -32.66
CA LEU A 94 15.99 15.42 -31.81
C LEU A 94 14.49 15.72 -31.75
N SER A 95 13.92 15.68 -30.55
CA SER A 95 12.48 15.81 -30.33
C SER A 95 12.03 17.28 -30.30
N LYS A 96 11.00 17.62 -31.07
CA LYS A 96 10.47 19.00 -31.21
C LYS A 96 8.93 19.07 -31.06
N PRO A 97 8.38 18.70 -29.89
CA PRO A 97 6.93 18.59 -29.69
C PRO A 97 6.18 19.93 -29.80
N PHE A 98 6.86 21.06 -29.55
CA PHE A 98 6.27 22.40 -29.52
C PHE A 98 6.48 23.20 -30.83
N GLY A 99 6.71 22.51 -31.94
CA GLY A 99 6.82 23.13 -33.27
C GLY A 99 8.27 23.39 -33.71
N PRO A 100 8.47 23.83 -34.96
CA PRO A 100 9.80 23.90 -35.58
C PRO A 100 10.77 24.91 -34.92
N ASN A 101 10.22 25.93 -34.26
CA ASN A 101 11.01 26.96 -33.59
C ASN A 101 11.55 26.51 -32.21
N CYS A 102 10.94 25.48 -31.61
CA CYS A 102 11.43 24.82 -30.40
C CYS A 102 12.54 23.85 -30.81
N ARG A 103 13.79 24.18 -30.49
CA ARG A 103 14.95 23.42 -31.01
C ARG A 103 15.03 22.00 -30.42
N CYS A 104 14.64 21.81 -29.16
CA CYS A 104 14.58 20.48 -28.53
C CYS A 104 13.60 20.42 -27.35
N ALA A 105 13.26 19.21 -26.93
CA ALA A 105 12.60 18.90 -25.66
C ALA A 105 13.44 17.89 -24.89
N LEU A 106 13.93 18.31 -23.72
CA LEU A 106 14.83 17.52 -22.89
C LEU A 106 14.06 16.97 -21.68
N ASP A 107 14.24 15.69 -21.40
CA ASP A 107 13.63 15.01 -20.27
C ASP A 107 14.65 14.83 -19.14
N ILE A 108 14.24 15.24 -17.94
CA ILE A 108 15.02 15.14 -16.70
C ILE A 108 14.18 14.31 -15.74
N GLU A 109 14.54 13.04 -15.60
CA GLU A 109 13.88 12.09 -14.72
C GLU A 109 14.54 12.14 -13.34
N MET A 110 13.74 12.51 -12.33
CA MET A 110 14.17 12.64 -10.94
C MET A 110 13.07 12.17 -10.00
N GLU A 111 13.39 11.18 -9.17
CA GLU A 111 12.45 10.65 -8.19
C GLU A 111 11.93 11.73 -7.22
N THR A 112 10.71 11.52 -6.75
CA THR A 112 10.04 12.35 -5.74
C THR A 112 10.88 12.46 -4.47
N GLY A 113 11.01 13.67 -3.93
CA GLY A 113 11.80 13.94 -2.72
C GLY A 113 13.27 14.29 -2.97
N THR A 114 13.78 14.16 -4.21
CA THR A 114 15.17 14.49 -4.55
C THR A 114 15.41 15.98 -4.85
N GLY A 115 14.35 16.79 -4.94
CA GLY A 115 14.45 18.26 -5.06
C GLY A 115 14.40 18.82 -6.48
N LYS A 116 13.57 18.25 -7.37
CA LYS A 116 13.28 18.76 -8.74
C LYS A 116 13.18 20.28 -8.85
N THR A 117 12.44 20.92 -7.95
CA THR A 117 12.27 22.38 -7.91
C THR A 117 13.58 23.14 -7.74
N TYR A 118 14.45 22.66 -6.86
CA TYR A 118 15.77 23.26 -6.68
C TYR A 118 16.61 23.13 -7.96
N CYS A 119 16.59 21.96 -8.59
CA CYS A 119 17.34 21.70 -9.82
C CYS A 119 16.93 22.65 -10.94
N TYR A 120 15.64 22.78 -11.27
CA TYR A 120 15.27 23.65 -12.38
C TYR A 120 15.48 25.14 -12.09
N ILE A 121 15.41 25.60 -10.83
CA ILE A 121 15.77 26.97 -10.48
C ILE A 121 17.27 27.17 -10.70
N LYS A 122 18.10 26.24 -10.20
CA LYS A 122 19.54 26.25 -10.43
C LYS A 122 19.89 26.21 -11.92
N THR A 123 19.17 25.42 -12.73
CA THR A 123 19.30 25.38 -14.19
C THR A 123 19.08 26.76 -14.81
N MET A 124 18.09 27.54 -14.36
CA MET A 124 17.89 28.91 -14.87
C MET A 124 19.12 29.80 -14.63
N PHE A 125 19.72 29.72 -13.44
CA PHE A 125 20.92 30.48 -13.10
C PHE A 125 22.15 30.02 -13.88
N GLU A 126 22.37 28.71 -14.04
CA GLU A 126 23.50 28.20 -14.82
C GLU A 126 23.36 28.51 -16.31
N LEU A 127 22.16 28.39 -16.89
CA LEU A 127 21.90 28.79 -18.28
C LEU A 127 22.11 30.29 -18.49
N ASN A 128 21.72 31.12 -17.51
CA ASN A 128 22.01 32.56 -17.56
C ASN A 128 23.52 32.83 -17.48
N LYS A 129 24.22 32.13 -16.58
CA LYS A 129 25.66 32.30 -16.38
C LYS A 129 26.48 31.87 -17.61
N GLN A 130 26.12 30.75 -18.23
CA GLN A 130 26.87 30.15 -19.34
C GLN A 130 26.49 30.75 -20.70
N TYR A 131 25.21 31.06 -20.93
CA TYR A 131 24.70 31.45 -22.26
C TYR A 131 23.99 32.81 -22.30
N GLY A 132 23.69 33.42 -21.15
CA GLY A 132 23.03 34.74 -21.06
C GLY A 132 21.50 34.69 -21.10
N TRP A 133 20.87 33.52 -21.25
CA TRP A 133 19.41 33.40 -21.29
C TRP A 133 18.75 33.83 -19.98
N SER A 134 17.69 34.63 -20.07
CA SER A 134 17.05 35.30 -18.93
C SER A 134 15.54 35.11 -18.86
N LYS A 135 14.88 34.64 -19.92
CA LYS A 135 13.41 34.50 -20.00
C LYS A 135 12.97 33.06 -19.82
N PHE A 136 12.25 32.80 -18.74
CA PHE A 136 11.78 31.45 -18.38
C PHE A 136 10.28 31.44 -18.08
N ILE A 137 9.63 30.33 -18.44
CA ILE A 137 8.23 30.04 -18.07
C ILE A 137 8.18 28.69 -17.37
N VAL A 138 7.64 28.65 -16.15
CA VAL A 138 7.39 27.42 -15.41
C VAL A 138 5.90 27.07 -15.49
N VAL A 139 5.60 25.92 -16.09
CA VAL A 139 4.24 25.40 -16.25
C VAL A 139 4.00 24.29 -15.24
N VAL A 140 2.93 24.42 -14.45
CA VAL A 140 2.57 23.48 -13.38
C VAL A 140 1.12 22.99 -13.52
N PRO A 141 0.78 21.76 -13.07
CA PRO A 141 -0.56 21.20 -13.28
C PRO A 141 -1.64 21.83 -12.39
N SER A 142 -1.29 22.30 -11.20
CA SER A 142 -2.29 22.76 -10.21
C SER A 142 -1.91 24.05 -9.49
N ILE A 143 -2.92 24.70 -8.89
CA ILE A 143 -2.72 25.92 -8.09
C ILE A 143 -1.79 25.67 -6.90
N ALA A 144 -1.86 24.48 -6.28
CA ALA A 144 -1.07 24.20 -5.09
C ALA A 144 0.42 24.01 -5.42
N ILE A 145 0.76 23.37 -6.55
CA ILE A 145 2.15 23.33 -7.03
C ILE A 145 2.61 24.75 -7.35
N ARG A 146 1.76 25.56 -8.01
CA ARG A 146 2.07 26.96 -8.32
C ARG A 146 2.48 27.78 -7.08
N GLU A 147 1.71 27.66 -5.99
CA GLU A 147 2.06 28.34 -4.73
C GLU A 147 3.33 27.75 -4.09
N GLY A 148 3.53 26.42 -4.17
CA GLY A 148 4.76 25.78 -3.71
C GLY A 148 6.02 26.22 -4.45
N VAL A 149 5.95 26.36 -5.77
CA VAL A 149 7.05 26.87 -6.62
C VAL A 149 7.33 28.33 -6.30
N LYS A 150 6.30 29.17 -6.23
CA LYS A 150 6.44 30.57 -5.83
C LYS A 150 7.15 30.67 -4.47
N LYS A 151 6.73 29.87 -3.49
CA LYS A 151 7.37 29.85 -2.16
C LYS A 151 8.82 29.38 -2.22
N SER A 152 9.15 28.46 -3.12
CA SER A 152 10.54 28.00 -3.30
C SER A 152 11.44 29.13 -3.78
N PHE A 153 10.97 29.97 -4.72
CA PHE A 153 11.69 31.18 -5.10
C PHE A 153 11.86 32.17 -3.94
N GLU A 154 10.84 32.37 -3.11
CA GLU A 154 10.92 33.25 -1.92
C GLU A 154 11.97 32.75 -0.92
N VAL A 155 11.99 31.46 -0.60
CA VAL A 155 12.83 30.91 0.48
C VAL A 155 14.29 30.68 0.02
N MET A 156 14.51 30.41 -1.27
CA MET A 156 15.85 30.18 -1.82
C MET A 156 16.53 31.46 -2.35
N GLU A 157 15.88 32.64 -2.22
CA GLU A 157 16.39 33.90 -2.77
C GLU A 157 17.80 34.24 -2.25
N ASP A 158 18.00 34.19 -0.94
CA ASP A 158 19.29 34.49 -0.30
C ASP A 158 20.36 33.47 -0.71
N HIS A 159 19.99 32.18 -0.78
CA HIS A 159 20.89 31.08 -1.17
C HIS A 159 21.45 31.25 -2.59
N PHE A 160 20.57 31.54 -3.56
CA PHE A 160 21.02 31.75 -4.94
C PHE A 160 21.72 33.10 -5.13
N PHE A 161 21.36 34.11 -4.33
CA PHE A 161 22.07 35.39 -4.34
C PHE A 161 23.51 35.25 -3.82
N GLU A 162 23.74 34.47 -2.76
CA GLU A 162 25.07 34.20 -2.24
C GLU A 162 25.95 33.47 -3.26
N TYR A 163 25.38 32.49 -3.98
CA TYR A 163 26.15 31.68 -4.93
C TYR A 163 26.36 32.33 -6.31
N TYR A 164 25.37 33.05 -6.83
CA TYR A 164 25.42 33.64 -8.19
C TYR A 164 25.54 35.17 -8.22
N GLY A 165 25.40 35.85 -7.07
CA GLY A 165 25.39 37.33 -7.00
C GLY A 165 24.19 37.98 -7.68
N LYS A 166 23.18 37.21 -8.09
CA LYS A 166 21.99 37.65 -8.83
C LYS A 166 20.72 37.11 -8.20
N LYS A 167 19.60 37.83 -8.40
CA LYS A 167 18.27 37.41 -7.95
C LYS A 167 17.39 37.11 -9.15
N ALA A 168 16.64 36.02 -9.11
CA ALA A 168 15.60 35.75 -10.09
C ALA A 168 14.34 36.53 -9.71
N ARG A 169 13.80 37.31 -10.65
CA ARG A 169 12.48 37.94 -10.52
C ARG A 169 11.43 36.95 -10.98
N TYR A 170 10.35 36.80 -10.22
CA TYR A 170 9.29 35.85 -10.55
C TYR A 170 7.91 36.43 -10.29
N PHE A 171 6.92 35.96 -11.04
CA PHE A 171 5.52 36.33 -10.85
C PHE A 171 4.58 35.22 -11.29
N VAL A 172 3.36 35.28 -10.78
CA VAL A 172 2.27 34.40 -11.18
C VAL A 172 1.50 35.08 -12.30
N TYR A 173 1.32 34.39 -13.43
CA TYR A 173 0.55 34.93 -14.54
C TYR A 173 -0.89 35.26 -14.11
N ASN A 174 -1.31 36.49 -14.40
CA ASN A 174 -2.67 36.97 -14.19
C ASN A 174 -3.08 37.88 -15.36
N SER A 175 -4.13 37.49 -16.08
CA SER A 175 -4.63 38.22 -17.26
C SER A 175 -5.08 39.66 -16.93
N LYS A 176 -5.39 39.98 -15.67
CA LYS A 176 -5.77 41.32 -15.22
C LYS A 176 -4.58 42.24 -14.90
N ASN A 177 -3.37 41.69 -14.77
CA ASN A 177 -2.19 42.45 -14.36
C ASN A 177 -1.09 42.38 -15.44
N LEU A 178 -1.32 43.09 -16.54
CA LEU A 178 -0.41 43.10 -17.70
C LEU A 178 0.93 43.81 -17.40
N ASN A 179 1.01 44.66 -16.37
CA ASN A 179 2.25 45.36 -16.00
C ASN A 179 3.38 44.37 -15.66
N GLN A 180 3.07 43.22 -15.05
CA GLN A 180 4.07 42.20 -14.76
C GLN A 180 4.62 41.54 -16.03
N LEU A 181 3.79 41.44 -17.07
CA LEU A 181 4.20 40.91 -18.37
C LEU A 181 5.07 41.92 -19.14
N ASP A 182 4.78 43.22 -19.02
CA ASP A 182 5.64 44.25 -19.59
C ASP A 182 7.04 44.21 -18.95
N ASN A 183 7.10 44.11 -17.60
CA ASN A 183 8.37 43.95 -16.87
C ASN A 183 9.12 42.66 -17.24
N PHE A 184 8.40 41.56 -17.50
CA PHE A 184 8.99 40.32 -17.99
C PHE A 184 9.70 40.54 -19.32
N SER A 185 9.17 41.37 -20.21
CA SER A 185 9.80 41.66 -21.51
C SER A 185 10.86 42.76 -21.43
N SER A 186 10.71 43.75 -20.54
CA SER A 186 11.56 44.94 -20.51
C SER A 186 12.77 44.85 -19.57
N SER A 187 12.88 43.84 -18.72
CA SER A 187 14.04 43.64 -17.83
C SER A 187 15.13 42.77 -18.44
N LYS A 188 16.40 43.00 -18.11
CA LYS A 188 17.51 42.09 -18.47
C LYS A 188 17.76 40.98 -17.43
N ASP A 189 17.20 41.13 -16.24
CA ASP A 189 17.41 40.17 -15.15
C ASP A 189 16.75 38.83 -15.48
N ILE A 190 17.18 37.76 -14.79
CA ILE A 190 16.51 36.46 -14.84
C ILE A 190 15.06 36.67 -14.40
N TYR A 191 14.12 36.43 -15.32
CA TYR A 191 12.70 36.67 -15.12
C TYR A 191 11.91 35.40 -15.39
N VAL A 192 11.07 35.02 -14.44
CA VAL A 192 10.35 33.74 -14.42
C VAL A 192 8.85 33.99 -14.33
N MET A 193 8.11 33.54 -15.34
CA MET A 193 6.64 33.52 -15.31
C MET A 193 6.16 32.15 -14.85
N ILE A 194 5.36 32.08 -13.79
CA ILE A 194 4.77 30.83 -13.28
C ILE A 194 3.31 30.75 -13.70
N ILE A 195 2.91 29.65 -14.36
CA ILE A 195 1.57 29.45 -14.90
C ILE A 195 1.04 28.05 -14.65
N ASN A 196 -0.28 27.89 -14.44
CA ASN A 196 -0.93 26.60 -14.20
C ASN A 196 -1.95 26.20 -15.28
N ASN A 197 -2.29 24.91 -15.39
CA ASN A 197 -3.26 24.37 -16.37
C ASN A 197 -4.61 25.12 -16.44
N GLN A 198 -5.14 25.58 -15.31
CA GLN A 198 -6.41 26.33 -15.31
C GLN A 198 -6.29 27.66 -16.06
N ALA A 199 -5.14 28.33 -16.00
CA ALA A 199 -4.89 29.52 -16.80
C ALA A 199 -4.84 29.18 -18.29
N PHE A 200 -4.38 27.98 -18.67
CA PHE A 200 -4.44 27.52 -20.06
C PHE A 200 -5.87 27.30 -20.55
N ALA A 201 -6.67 26.57 -19.78
CA ALA A 201 -8.05 26.26 -20.15
C ALA A 201 -8.97 27.50 -20.16
N SER A 202 -8.72 28.47 -19.28
CA SER A 202 -9.54 29.68 -19.15
C SER A 202 -8.98 30.87 -19.94
N SER A 203 -7.71 31.20 -19.80
CA SER A 203 -7.15 32.48 -20.28
C SER A 203 -6.38 32.36 -21.58
N LEU A 204 -5.75 31.21 -21.87
CA LEU A 204 -4.93 31.03 -23.08
C LEU A 204 -5.60 30.19 -24.17
N LYS A 205 -6.83 29.72 -23.98
CA LYS A 205 -7.57 29.03 -25.04
C LYS A 205 -8.08 30.03 -26.08
N GLU A 206 -7.52 30.01 -27.28
CA GLU A 206 -7.99 30.86 -28.39
C GLU A 206 -9.47 30.55 -28.71
N GLY A 207 -10.26 31.60 -28.94
CA GLY A 207 -11.69 31.47 -29.23
C GLY A 207 -12.56 31.14 -28.02
N ALA A 208 -12.01 31.05 -26.80
CA ALA A 208 -12.81 30.91 -25.60
C ALA A 208 -13.66 32.16 -25.36
N LYS A 209 -14.96 31.97 -25.08
CA LYS A 209 -15.93 33.05 -24.81
C LYS A 209 -15.78 33.62 -23.39
N ASN A 210 -14.58 33.99 -22.97
CA ASN A 210 -14.36 34.63 -21.68
C ASN A 210 -13.46 35.87 -21.82
N GLU A 211 -13.54 36.75 -20.82
CA GLU A 211 -12.85 38.03 -20.80
C GLU A 211 -11.32 37.87 -20.83
N ALA A 212 -10.79 36.89 -20.10
CA ALA A 212 -9.36 36.64 -20.00
C ALA A 212 -8.71 36.24 -21.34
N ALA A 213 -9.37 35.36 -22.12
CA ALA A 213 -8.90 34.99 -23.45
C ALA A 213 -9.00 36.14 -24.46
N ARG A 214 -10.01 37.02 -24.31
CA ARG A 214 -10.05 38.25 -25.12
C ARG A 214 -8.87 39.16 -24.80
N ILE A 215 -8.54 39.34 -23.53
CA ILE A 215 -7.43 40.21 -23.10
C ILE A 215 -6.10 39.76 -23.72
N ILE A 216 -5.83 38.45 -23.74
CA ILE A 216 -4.52 37.95 -24.19
C ILE A 216 -4.36 37.96 -25.73
N TYR A 217 -5.44 37.79 -26.47
CA TYR A 217 -5.44 37.65 -27.94
C TYR A 217 -5.85 38.94 -28.69
N SER A 218 -6.40 39.94 -28.01
CA SER A 218 -6.73 41.24 -28.61
C SER A 218 -5.67 42.30 -28.32
N LYS A 219 -5.64 43.34 -29.15
CA LYS A 219 -4.86 44.55 -28.86
C LYS A 219 -5.46 45.23 -27.62
N GLN A 220 -4.61 45.64 -26.69
CA GLN A 220 -5.02 46.28 -25.43
C GLN A 220 -4.42 47.68 -25.37
N ASP A 221 -5.26 48.72 -25.30
CA ASP A 221 -4.78 50.11 -25.25
C ASP A 221 -3.97 50.39 -23.98
N SER A 222 -4.37 49.79 -22.85
CA SER A 222 -3.61 49.80 -21.59
C SER A 222 -2.28 49.03 -21.65
N PHE A 223 -1.96 48.39 -22.78
CA PHE A 223 -0.73 47.64 -23.04
C PHE A 223 -0.02 48.11 -24.31
N GLY A 224 -0.20 49.40 -24.66
CA GLY A 224 0.41 50.02 -25.84
C GLY A 224 -0.15 49.48 -27.16
N SER A 225 -1.42 49.07 -27.18
CA SER A 225 -2.12 48.47 -28.33
C SER A 225 -1.43 47.22 -28.90
N ARG A 226 -0.65 46.50 -28.08
CA ARG A 226 -0.02 45.22 -28.40
C ARG A 226 -0.89 44.05 -27.93
N ARG A 227 -0.68 42.86 -28.50
CA ARG A 227 -1.28 41.61 -28.01
C ARG A 227 -0.35 40.96 -26.98
N PRO A 228 -0.81 40.68 -25.75
CA PRO A 228 0.03 40.03 -24.73
C PRO A 228 0.69 38.72 -25.16
N ILE A 229 -0.01 37.89 -25.95
CA ILE A 229 0.56 36.62 -26.45
C ILE A 229 1.76 36.84 -27.37
N ASP A 230 1.74 37.87 -28.21
CA ASP A 230 2.84 38.19 -29.13
C ASP A 230 4.07 38.66 -28.36
N VAL A 231 3.87 39.42 -27.29
CA VAL A 231 4.97 39.84 -26.41
C VAL A 231 5.61 38.63 -25.75
N ILE A 232 4.83 37.67 -25.24
CA ILE A 232 5.38 36.41 -24.70
C ILE A 232 6.19 35.67 -25.77
N ALA A 233 5.65 35.54 -26.97
CA ALA A 233 6.29 34.84 -28.08
C ALA A 233 7.58 35.51 -28.57
N ALA A 234 7.61 36.84 -28.57
CA ALA A 234 8.77 37.63 -28.97
C ALA A 234 9.95 37.47 -27.99
N ASN A 235 9.70 37.18 -26.71
CA ASN A 235 10.78 36.96 -25.73
C ASN A 235 11.50 35.61 -25.87
N ARG A 236 10.98 34.68 -26.71
CA ARG A 236 11.50 33.32 -26.92
C ARG A 236 11.87 32.60 -25.62
N PRO A 237 10.91 32.40 -24.72
CA PRO A 237 11.15 31.85 -23.39
C PRO A 237 11.64 30.40 -23.45
N ILE A 238 12.43 30.00 -22.44
CA ILE A 238 12.69 28.60 -22.14
C ILE A 238 11.53 28.09 -21.27
N VAL A 239 10.86 27.02 -21.70
CA VAL A 239 9.68 26.49 -21.01
C VAL A 239 10.07 25.27 -20.18
N ILE A 240 9.80 25.36 -18.87
CA ILE A 240 10.00 24.27 -17.91
C ILE A 240 8.64 23.69 -17.56
N LEU A 241 8.46 22.39 -17.82
CA LEU A 241 7.26 21.64 -17.49
C LEU A 241 7.51 20.81 -16.22
N ASP A 242 6.77 21.09 -15.16
CA ASP A 242 6.79 20.33 -13.91
C ASP A 242 5.64 19.31 -13.92
N GLU A 243 5.94 18.02 -13.75
CA GLU A 243 4.99 16.90 -13.85
C GLU A 243 4.19 16.88 -15.19
N PRO A 244 4.88 16.83 -16.35
CA PRO A 244 4.29 16.92 -17.70
C PRO A 244 3.20 15.88 -18.00
N GLN A 245 3.22 14.71 -17.36
CA GLN A 245 2.19 13.68 -17.49
C GLN A 245 0.81 14.16 -16.99
N LYS A 246 0.77 15.18 -16.12
CA LYS A 246 -0.47 15.84 -15.64
C LYS A 246 -0.84 17.09 -16.44
N LEU A 247 0.02 17.52 -17.37
CA LEU A 247 -0.19 18.66 -18.26
C LEU A 247 -0.89 18.27 -19.59
N GLY A 248 -1.47 17.07 -19.65
CA GLY A 248 -2.18 16.55 -20.81
C GLY A 248 -3.42 17.38 -21.18
N GLY A 249 -3.53 17.76 -22.46
CA GLY A 249 -4.69 18.44 -23.02
C GLY A 249 -4.33 19.33 -24.22
N ASP A 250 -5.15 19.29 -25.28
CA ASP A 250 -4.89 19.99 -26.54
C ASP A 250 -4.73 21.50 -26.37
N ALA A 251 -5.45 22.10 -25.41
CA ALA A 251 -5.37 23.52 -25.10
C ALA A 251 -4.00 23.92 -24.52
N THR A 252 -3.45 23.13 -23.60
CA THR A 252 -2.14 23.39 -22.99
C THR A 252 -1.03 23.23 -24.03
N GLN A 253 -1.06 22.16 -24.81
CA GLN A 253 -0.08 21.88 -25.86
C GLN A 253 -0.09 22.96 -26.96
N THR A 254 -1.28 23.34 -27.43
CA THR A 254 -1.45 24.42 -28.42
C THR A 254 -0.97 25.77 -27.89
N SER A 255 -1.19 26.06 -26.60
CA SER A 255 -0.75 27.33 -26.00
C SER A 255 0.76 27.39 -25.81
N ILE A 256 1.42 26.30 -25.39
CA ILE A 256 2.88 26.25 -25.27
C ILE A 256 3.53 26.49 -26.63
N LYS A 257 2.98 25.92 -27.72
CA LYS A 257 3.42 26.20 -29.09
C LYS A 257 3.39 27.69 -29.44
N ARG A 258 2.37 28.43 -28.97
CA ARG A 258 2.23 29.88 -29.21
C ARG A 258 3.22 30.74 -28.44
N PHE A 259 3.78 30.24 -27.34
CA PHE A 259 4.86 30.94 -26.65
C PHE A 259 6.17 30.96 -27.45
N ASN A 260 6.23 30.26 -28.59
CA ASN A 260 7.40 30.20 -29.45
C ASN A 260 8.70 29.91 -28.67
N PRO A 261 8.72 28.83 -27.86
CA PRO A 261 9.81 28.59 -26.92
C PRO A 261 11.12 28.30 -27.63
N LEU A 262 12.25 28.66 -26.99
CA LEU A 262 13.58 28.34 -27.51
C LEU A 262 13.85 26.83 -27.46
N PHE A 263 13.56 26.23 -26.31
CA PHE A 263 13.51 24.79 -26.06
C PHE A 263 12.65 24.52 -24.82
N SER A 264 12.40 23.24 -24.51
CA SER A 264 11.63 22.83 -23.33
C SER A 264 12.39 21.84 -22.45
N LEU A 265 12.15 21.94 -21.13
CA LEU A 265 12.72 21.07 -20.10
C LEU A 265 11.58 20.38 -19.33
N ASN A 266 11.56 19.06 -19.33
CA ASN A 266 10.50 18.26 -18.74
C ASN A 266 11.01 17.57 -17.46
N TYR A 267 10.65 18.10 -16.30
CA TYR A 267 11.00 17.53 -15.00
C TYR A 267 9.87 16.63 -14.49
N SER A 268 10.15 15.34 -14.31
CA SER A 268 9.20 14.37 -13.75
C SER A 268 9.91 13.25 -13.01
N ALA A 269 9.17 12.54 -12.15
CA ALA A 269 9.62 11.22 -11.68
C ALA A 269 9.30 10.11 -12.69
N THR A 270 8.31 10.33 -13.57
CA THR A 270 7.88 9.35 -14.57
C THR A 270 7.40 10.06 -15.84
N HIS A 271 8.00 9.74 -16.99
CA HIS A 271 7.59 10.31 -18.27
C HIS A 271 6.65 9.37 -19.02
N LYS A 272 5.41 9.81 -19.24
CA LYS A 272 4.46 9.07 -20.10
C LYS A 272 4.88 9.09 -21.57
N ASN A 273 5.39 10.23 -22.02
CA ASN A 273 5.94 10.42 -23.36
C ASN A 273 7.42 10.76 -23.21
N VAL A 274 8.30 9.95 -23.79
CA VAL A 274 9.75 10.15 -23.72
C VAL A 274 10.23 10.87 -24.98
N HIS A 275 10.95 11.98 -24.78
CA HIS A 275 11.59 12.81 -25.79
C HIS A 275 13.10 12.51 -25.83
N ASN A 276 13.95 13.47 -25.44
CA ASN A 276 15.39 13.27 -25.31
C ASN A 276 15.79 13.25 -23.82
N PRO A 277 15.93 12.07 -23.18
CA PRO A 277 16.36 11.98 -21.79
C PRO A 277 17.83 12.37 -21.66
N VAL A 278 18.13 13.31 -20.76
CA VAL A 278 19.50 13.77 -20.48
C VAL A 278 19.95 13.42 -19.07
N TYR A 279 19.03 13.18 -18.15
CA TYR A 279 19.36 12.76 -16.80
C TYR A 279 18.29 11.81 -16.26
N VAL A 280 18.73 10.76 -15.57
CA VAL A 280 17.85 9.76 -14.95
C VAL A 280 18.35 9.49 -13.54
N LEU A 281 17.45 9.67 -12.57
CA LEU A 281 17.61 9.30 -11.18
C LEU A 281 16.28 8.72 -10.69
N ASP A 282 16.14 7.41 -10.79
CA ASP A 282 14.89 6.72 -10.43
C ASP A 282 14.82 6.37 -8.93
N ALA A 283 13.75 5.65 -8.54
CA ALA A 283 13.49 5.25 -7.16
C ALA A 283 14.61 4.42 -6.54
N LEU A 284 15.20 3.51 -7.32
CA LEU A 284 16.21 2.58 -6.84
C LEU A 284 17.54 3.33 -6.63
N ASP A 285 17.93 4.20 -7.57
CA ASP A 285 19.13 5.03 -7.41
C ASP A 285 19.01 5.98 -6.23
N ALA A 286 17.83 6.61 -6.08
CA ALA A 286 17.58 7.53 -4.97
C ALA A 286 17.70 6.82 -3.62
N TYR A 287 17.25 5.57 -3.53
CA TYR A 287 17.38 4.75 -2.33
C TYR A 287 18.83 4.28 -2.09
N GLN A 288 19.50 3.74 -3.11
CA GLN A 288 20.90 3.29 -3.01
C GLN A 288 21.85 4.42 -2.61
N LYS A 289 21.65 5.61 -3.18
CA LYS A 289 22.39 6.83 -2.84
C LYS A 289 21.93 7.47 -1.51
N LYS A 290 20.98 6.85 -0.78
CA LYS A 290 20.44 7.29 0.51
C LYS A 290 19.88 8.73 0.47
N LEU A 291 19.26 9.10 -0.65
CA LEU A 291 18.71 10.43 -0.91
C LEU A 291 17.24 10.58 -0.44
N VAL A 292 16.59 9.46 -0.14
CA VAL A 292 15.18 9.39 0.29
C VAL A 292 15.03 8.50 1.52
N LYS A 293 13.89 8.60 2.22
CA LYS A 293 13.59 7.73 3.37
C LYS A 293 13.42 6.26 2.94
N LYS A 294 13.73 5.32 3.84
CA LYS A 294 13.33 3.91 3.71
C LYS A 294 11.83 3.76 4.02
N ILE A 295 11.11 2.90 3.32
CA ILE A 295 9.68 2.64 3.59
C ILE A 295 9.55 1.45 4.53
N GLU A 296 8.78 1.60 5.60
CA GLU A 296 8.38 0.54 6.52
C GLU A 296 6.86 0.42 6.47
N VAL A 297 6.32 -0.78 6.23
CA VAL A 297 4.86 -0.99 6.19
C VAL A 297 4.38 -1.70 7.45
N LYS A 298 3.29 -1.22 8.03
CA LYS A 298 2.56 -1.88 9.11
C LYS A 298 1.16 -2.25 8.61
N GLY A 299 0.86 -3.54 8.62
CA GLY A 299 -0.47 -4.06 8.30
C GLY A 299 -1.12 -4.73 9.51
N PHE A 300 -2.44 -4.86 9.43
CA PHE A 300 -3.26 -5.39 10.52
C PHE A 300 -4.14 -6.53 10.03
N GLU A 301 -4.25 -7.57 10.84
CA GLU A 301 -5.27 -8.60 10.69
C GLU A 301 -6.10 -8.65 11.98
N LEU A 302 -7.39 -8.36 11.86
CA LEU A 302 -8.33 -8.53 12.95
C LEU A 302 -8.56 -10.02 13.20
N ARG A 303 -8.46 -10.43 14.46
CA ARG A 303 -8.82 -11.78 14.91
C ARG A 303 -9.90 -11.68 15.99
N ASN A 304 -10.74 -12.70 16.08
CA ASN A 304 -11.83 -12.79 17.07
C ASN A 304 -12.87 -11.66 16.92
N LEU A 305 -13.41 -11.49 15.71
CA LEU A 305 -14.54 -10.58 15.47
C LEU A 305 -15.69 -10.89 16.42
N ARG A 306 -16.33 -9.84 16.97
CA ARG A 306 -17.39 -9.98 17.98
C ARG A 306 -18.74 -10.45 17.42
N GLY A 307 -18.96 -10.30 16.11
CA GLY A 307 -20.19 -10.74 15.44
C GLY A 307 -21.47 -10.10 15.97
N THR A 308 -21.39 -8.85 16.44
CA THR A 308 -22.49 -8.18 17.16
C THR A 308 -23.31 -7.21 16.32
N ASP A 309 -22.90 -6.82 15.12
CA ASP A 309 -23.42 -5.61 14.45
C ASP A 309 -23.75 -5.72 12.94
N GLY A 310 -23.76 -6.92 12.35
CA GLY A 310 -24.45 -7.19 11.08
C GLY A 310 -23.78 -6.69 9.81
N PHE A 311 -22.70 -7.34 9.34
CA PHE A 311 -22.04 -6.99 8.08
C PHE A 311 -22.82 -7.44 6.84
N VAL A 312 -23.10 -6.53 5.90
CA VAL A 312 -23.67 -6.83 4.57
C VAL A 312 -23.01 -5.93 3.53
N TYR A 313 -22.48 -6.52 2.46
CA TYR A 313 -21.90 -5.82 1.31
C TYR A 313 -22.52 -6.30 0.00
N LEU A 314 -23.02 -5.38 -0.82
CA LEU A 314 -23.52 -5.70 -2.16
C LEU A 314 -22.42 -5.46 -3.20
N SER A 315 -21.82 -6.54 -3.70
CA SER A 315 -20.72 -6.41 -4.67
C SER A 315 -21.17 -6.19 -6.12
N LYS A 316 -22.29 -6.79 -6.54
CA LYS A 316 -22.80 -6.68 -7.92
C LYS A 316 -24.20 -7.24 -8.04
N ILE A 317 -25.01 -6.70 -8.96
CA ILE A 317 -26.24 -7.34 -9.45
C ILE A 317 -25.92 -8.14 -10.72
N LEU A 318 -26.30 -9.41 -10.73
CA LEU A 318 -26.12 -10.35 -11.83
C LEU A 318 -27.42 -10.44 -12.63
N LEU A 319 -27.32 -10.17 -13.93
CA LEU A 319 -28.42 -10.24 -14.88
C LEU A 319 -28.20 -11.43 -15.82
N ASP A 320 -29.20 -12.30 -15.91
CA ASP A 320 -29.23 -13.44 -16.83
C ASP A 320 -30.56 -13.38 -17.60
N PRO A 321 -30.57 -13.44 -18.95
CA PRO A 321 -31.80 -13.38 -19.75
C PRO A 321 -32.84 -14.47 -19.41
N LYS A 322 -32.44 -15.55 -18.73
CA LYS A 322 -33.28 -16.70 -18.39
C LYS A 322 -33.65 -16.78 -16.90
N LYS A 323 -33.18 -15.85 -16.06
CA LYS A 323 -33.40 -15.87 -14.60
C LYS A 323 -33.76 -14.48 -14.07
N PRO A 324 -34.48 -14.39 -12.94
CA PRO A 324 -34.69 -13.11 -12.27
C PRO A 324 -33.35 -12.50 -11.82
N PRO A 325 -33.27 -11.17 -11.64
CA PRO A 325 -32.06 -10.51 -11.15
C PRO A 325 -31.59 -11.10 -9.81
N MET A 326 -30.29 -11.37 -9.71
CA MET A 326 -29.66 -11.89 -8.50
C MET A 326 -28.62 -10.91 -7.98
N ALA A 327 -28.35 -10.92 -6.68
CA ALA A 327 -27.40 -10.05 -6.02
C ALA A 327 -26.22 -10.87 -5.47
N ARG A 328 -25.00 -10.44 -5.74
CA ARG A 328 -23.80 -11.02 -5.13
C ARG A 328 -23.50 -10.28 -3.83
N VAL A 329 -23.88 -10.89 -2.71
CA VAL A 329 -23.87 -10.28 -1.37
C VAL A 329 -22.83 -10.98 -0.49
N THR A 330 -21.98 -10.20 0.19
CA THR A 330 -21.05 -10.68 1.21
C THR A 330 -21.62 -10.39 2.60
N PHE A 331 -21.67 -11.38 3.47
CA PHE A 331 -22.18 -11.25 4.85
C PHE A 331 -21.46 -12.24 5.79
N GLU A 332 -21.68 -12.12 7.10
CA GLU A 332 -21.04 -12.97 8.10
C GLU A 332 -21.80 -14.29 8.29
N VAL A 333 -21.04 -15.38 8.39
CA VAL A 333 -21.54 -16.74 8.61
C VAL A 333 -20.85 -17.32 9.84
N ASN A 334 -21.65 -17.91 10.73
CA ASN A 334 -21.20 -18.49 11.98
C ASN A 334 -20.61 -19.90 11.78
N TYR A 335 -19.36 -20.11 12.17
CA TYR A 335 -18.67 -21.39 12.17
C TYR A 335 -18.27 -21.81 13.59
N ALA A 336 -18.02 -23.12 13.79
CA ALA A 336 -17.78 -23.69 15.12
C ALA A 336 -16.61 -23.08 15.92
N LYS A 337 -15.65 -22.42 15.24
CA LYS A 337 -14.48 -21.79 15.87
C LYS A 337 -14.34 -20.29 15.55
N SER A 338 -15.12 -19.74 14.62
CA SER A 338 -14.98 -18.36 14.15
C SER A 338 -16.22 -17.88 13.42
N ILE A 339 -16.34 -16.56 13.24
CA ILE A 339 -17.30 -15.94 12.33
C ILE A 339 -16.52 -15.48 11.11
N ASN A 340 -16.95 -15.89 9.91
CA ASN A 340 -16.23 -15.59 8.66
C ASN A 340 -17.14 -14.83 7.70
N ARG A 341 -16.56 -13.92 6.90
CA ARG A 341 -17.27 -13.23 5.82
C ARG A 341 -17.30 -14.12 4.57
N GLU A 342 -18.48 -14.36 4.02
CA GLU A 342 -18.66 -15.16 2.80
C GLU A 342 -19.49 -14.40 1.78
N THR A 343 -19.14 -14.57 0.51
CA THR A 343 -19.91 -14.02 -0.62
C THR A 343 -20.82 -15.09 -1.19
N ARG A 344 -22.12 -14.82 -1.24
CA ARG A 344 -23.13 -15.69 -1.88
C ARG A 344 -23.92 -14.93 -2.94
N ILE A 345 -24.50 -15.67 -3.87
CA ILE A 345 -25.42 -15.13 -4.87
C ILE A 345 -26.84 -15.37 -4.35
N LEU A 346 -27.55 -14.30 -4.08
CA LEU A 346 -28.85 -14.29 -3.41
C LEU A 346 -29.93 -13.68 -4.33
N GLY A 347 -31.14 -14.20 -4.25
CA GLY A 347 -32.32 -13.73 -4.97
C GLY A 347 -33.35 -13.07 -4.05
N VAL A 348 -34.41 -12.54 -4.65
CA VAL A 348 -35.57 -12.04 -3.90
C VAL A 348 -36.17 -13.19 -3.06
N GLY A 349 -36.36 -12.93 -1.77
CA GLY A 349 -36.86 -13.90 -0.78
C GLY A 349 -35.78 -14.55 0.09
N ASP A 350 -34.49 -14.41 -0.24
CA ASP A 350 -33.41 -15.01 0.56
C ASP A 350 -33.23 -14.28 1.90
N ASN A 351 -33.09 -15.08 2.97
CA ASN A 351 -32.99 -14.62 4.35
C ASN A 351 -31.57 -14.76 4.91
N LEU A 352 -30.90 -13.63 5.15
CA LEU A 352 -29.52 -13.62 5.67
C LEU A 352 -29.42 -14.23 7.07
N TYR A 353 -30.48 -14.18 7.88
CA TYR A 353 -30.50 -14.82 9.18
C TYR A 353 -30.32 -16.33 9.05
N GLU A 354 -31.13 -16.98 8.23
CA GLU A 354 -31.03 -18.43 8.00
C GLU A 354 -29.72 -18.81 7.32
N LEU A 355 -29.28 -18.01 6.35
CA LEU A 355 -28.05 -18.27 5.60
C LEU A 355 -26.78 -18.06 6.42
N SER A 356 -26.84 -17.25 7.49
CA SER A 356 -25.72 -17.05 8.43
C SER A 356 -25.46 -18.24 9.35
N ALA A 357 -26.37 -19.23 9.39
CA ALA A 357 -26.19 -20.50 10.08
C ALA A 357 -25.21 -21.41 9.31
N GLY A 358 -23.90 -21.29 9.60
CA GLY A 358 -22.87 -22.09 8.95
C GLY A 358 -22.98 -23.60 9.24
N ASN A 359 -22.20 -24.39 8.51
CA ASN A 359 -22.26 -25.86 8.51
C ASN A 359 -23.65 -26.42 8.13
N ASN A 360 -24.29 -25.87 7.09
CA ASN A 360 -25.63 -26.26 6.62
C ASN A 360 -26.69 -26.18 7.74
N GLY A 361 -26.75 -25.06 8.47
CA GLY A 361 -27.76 -24.85 9.50
C GLY A 361 -27.45 -25.47 10.87
N LYS A 362 -26.26 -26.07 11.05
CA LYS A 362 -25.88 -26.69 12.34
C LYS A 362 -25.38 -25.70 13.38
N MET A 363 -24.89 -24.53 12.94
CA MET A 363 -24.55 -23.44 13.85
C MET A 363 -25.76 -22.53 14.03
N PRO A 364 -25.96 -21.92 15.21
CA PRO A 364 -27.03 -20.97 15.39
C PRO A 364 -26.82 -19.77 14.44
N PRO A 365 -27.88 -19.29 13.78
CA PRO A 365 -27.82 -18.09 12.95
C PRO A 365 -27.45 -16.86 13.79
N LEU A 366 -26.78 -15.89 13.17
CA LEU A 366 -26.32 -14.65 13.80
C LEU A 366 -27.50 -13.71 14.03
N GLU A 367 -27.73 -13.29 15.28
CA GLU A 367 -28.92 -12.49 15.67
C GLU A 367 -29.01 -11.14 14.97
N GLN A 368 -27.87 -10.57 14.59
CA GLN A 368 -27.79 -9.30 13.84
C GLN A 368 -28.64 -9.29 12.55
N TYR A 369 -28.90 -10.45 11.92
CA TYR A 369 -29.72 -10.53 10.70
C TYR A 369 -31.20 -10.84 10.95
N LYS A 370 -31.60 -11.08 12.20
CA LYS A 370 -32.97 -11.54 12.54
C LYS A 370 -34.06 -10.51 12.25
N ASN A 371 -33.72 -9.23 12.36
CA ASN A 371 -34.65 -8.12 12.19
C ASN A 371 -34.83 -7.78 10.70
N GLY A 372 -35.41 -8.70 9.94
CA GLY A 372 -35.94 -8.44 8.59
C GLY A 372 -34.90 -8.29 7.46
N PHE A 373 -33.71 -8.88 7.59
CA PHE A 373 -32.73 -9.02 6.50
C PHE A 373 -33.13 -10.12 5.50
N VAL A 374 -34.33 -10.00 4.96
CA VAL A 374 -34.85 -10.80 3.84
C VAL A 374 -34.91 -9.90 2.62
N ILE A 375 -34.34 -10.34 1.50
CA ILE A 375 -34.32 -9.53 0.27
C ILE A 375 -35.76 -9.38 -0.25
N LYS A 376 -36.29 -8.16 -0.17
CA LYS A 376 -37.61 -7.79 -0.66
C LYS A 376 -37.61 -7.52 -2.16
N ASP A 377 -36.59 -6.82 -2.64
CA ASP A 377 -36.48 -6.42 -4.04
C ASP A 377 -35.01 -6.26 -4.46
N ILE A 378 -34.72 -6.54 -5.72
CA ILE A 378 -33.41 -6.34 -6.36
C ILE A 378 -33.67 -5.47 -7.58
N ASN A 379 -33.23 -4.22 -7.54
CA ASN A 379 -33.45 -3.24 -8.60
C ASN A 379 -32.17 -3.06 -9.44
N PRO A 380 -32.11 -3.60 -10.67
CA PRO A 380 -30.91 -3.52 -11.51
C PRO A 380 -30.70 -2.17 -12.18
N ILE A 381 -31.73 -1.30 -12.21
CA ILE A 381 -31.64 0.03 -12.81
C ILE A 381 -30.95 0.98 -11.83
N ASP A 382 -31.37 0.93 -10.57
CA ASP A 382 -30.83 1.77 -9.50
C ASP A 382 -29.63 1.12 -8.80
N ASN A 383 -29.24 -0.10 -9.20
CA ASN A 383 -28.17 -0.90 -8.60
C ASN A 383 -28.35 -1.08 -7.08
N THR A 384 -29.54 -1.42 -6.61
CA THR A 384 -29.84 -1.56 -5.17
C THR A 384 -30.52 -2.87 -4.82
N ILE A 385 -30.33 -3.33 -3.58
CA ILE A 385 -31.17 -4.33 -2.92
C ILE A 385 -31.96 -3.67 -1.78
N THR A 386 -33.22 -4.03 -1.65
CA THR A 386 -34.07 -3.59 -0.54
C THR A 386 -34.41 -4.79 0.34
N PHE A 387 -34.23 -4.66 1.65
CA PHE A 387 -34.61 -5.65 2.65
C PHE A 387 -36.01 -5.38 3.23
N LEU A 388 -36.67 -6.39 3.78
CA LEU A 388 -37.99 -6.26 4.41
C LEU A 388 -38.02 -5.28 5.60
N ASN A 389 -36.90 -5.08 6.27
CA ASN A 389 -36.75 -4.09 7.34
C ASN A 389 -36.63 -2.63 6.84
N GLY A 390 -36.72 -2.40 5.52
CA GLY A 390 -36.62 -1.09 4.91
C GLY A 390 -35.19 -0.63 4.62
N LEU A 391 -34.18 -1.44 4.94
CA LEU A 391 -32.79 -1.17 4.57
C LEU A 391 -32.62 -1.30 3.06
N VAL A 392 -32.07 -0.27 2.43
CA VAL A 392 -31.67 -0.27 1.02
C VAL A 392 -30.14 -0.20 0.96
N ILE A 393 -29.52 -1.07 0.17
CA ILE A 393 -28.06 -1.12 -0.03
C ILE A 393 -27.78 -1.02 -1.53
N ALA A 394 -26.96 -0.06 -1.95
CA ALA A 394 -26.49 0.09 -3.31
C ALA A 394 -25.28 -0.83 -3.63
N VAL A 395 -25.03 -1.08 -4.91
CA VAL A 395 -23.81 -1.78 -5.35
C VAL A 395 -22.61 -0.97 -4.88
N ASP A 396 -21.61 -1.68 -4.35
CA ASP A 396 -20.42 -1.15 -3.67
C ASP A 396 -20.68 -0.48 -2.31
N GLU A 397 -21.90 -0.56 -1.75
CA GLU A 397 -22.23 -0.08 -0.40
C GLU A 397 -22.10 -1.22 0.64
N VAL A 398 -21.47 -0.89 1.78
CA VAL A 398 -21.31 -1.77 2.96
C VAL A 398 -22.18 -1.26 4.10
N ARG A 399 -22.89 -2.16 4.79
CA ARG A 399 -23.64 -1.88 6.02
C ARG A 399 -23.15 -2.75 7.18
N GLY A 400 -23.07 -2.16 8.38
CA GLY A 400 -22.77 -2.84 9.65
C GLY A 400 -21.30 -3.23 9.86
N ASP A 401 -20.36 -2.54 9.21
CA ASP A 401 -18.94 -2.82 9.37
C ASP A 401 -18.35 -2.17 10.64
N ILE A 402 -18.66 -2.72 11.82
CA ILE A 402 -17.92 -2.39 13.06
C ILE A 402 -16.43 -2.79 12.92
N SER A 403 -16.11 -3.76 12.06
CA SER A 403 -14.70 -4.10 11.78
C SER A 403 -13.97 -2.93 11.09
N GLU A 404 -14.65 -2.13 10.26
CA GLU A 404 -14.05 -0.93 9.68
C GLU A 404 -13.83 0.13 10.74
N ARG A 405 -14.83 0.45 11.57
CA ARG A 405 -14.66 1.43 12.66
C ARG A 405 -13.56 1.00 13.63
N ASP A 406 -13.52 -0.27 14.01
CA ASP A 406 -12.49 -0.84 14.88
C ASP A 406 -11.12 -0.86 14.17
N MET A 407 -11.07 -1.18 12.87
CA MET A 407 -9.86 -1.09 12.06
C MET A 407 -9.36 0.36 11.99
N ARG A 408 -10.22 1.35 11.74
CA ARG A 408 -9.85 2.78 11.75
C ARG A 408 -9.33 3.19 13.12
N ARG A 409 -9.99 2.77 14.20
CA ARG A 409 -9.52 3.02 15.58
C ARG A 409 -8.15 2.37 15.82
N ILE A 410 -7.92 1.15 15.36
CA ILE A 410 -6.61 0.46 15.45
C ILE A 410 -5.55 1.21 14.64
N GLN A 411 -5.87 1.61 13.41
CA GLN A 411 -4.96 2.38 12.55
C GLN A 411 -4.58 3.71 13.21
N ILE A 412 -5.55 4.44 13.78
CA ILE A 412 -5.34 5.67 14.54
C ILE A 412 -4.46 5.42 15.75
N ARG A 413 -4.82 4.45 16.61
CA ARG A 413 -4.06 4.09 17.82
C ARG A 413 -2.62 3.71 17.50
N GLU A 414 -2.43 2.84 16.51
CA GLU A 414 -1.09 2.40 16.10
C GLU A 414 -0.29 3.55 15.47
N THR A 415 -0.93 4.48 14.75
CA THR A 415 -0.25 5.68 14.24
C THR A 415 0.27 6.53 15.39
N ILE A 416 -0.54 6.74 16.44
CA ILE A 416 -0.15 7.52 17.63
C ILE A 416 0.99 6.81 18.38
N LEU A 417 0.89 5.50 18.61
CA LEU A 417 1.96 4.71 19.23
C LEU A 417 3.27 4.80 18.44
N SER A 418 3.20 4.58 17.12
CA SER A 418 4.33 4.71 16.21
C SER A 418 4.91 6.12 16.19
N HIS A 419 4.06 7.13 16.35
CA HIS A 419 4.50 8.52 16.44
C HIS A 419 5.30 8.72 17.72
N PHE A 420 4.80 8.29 18.88
CA PHE A 420 5.46 8.54 20.16
C PHE A 420 6.80 7.82 20.28
N GLU A 421 6.85 6.54 19.89
CA GLU A 421 8.08 5.73 19.88
C GLU A 421 9.19 6.37 19.01
N LYS A 422 8.80 7.08 17.96
CA LYS A 422 9.72 7.71 17.02
C LYS A 422 10.05 9.15 17.41
N GLU A 423 9.04 9.91 17.82
CA GLU A 423 9.19 11.27 18.32
C GLU A 423 10.12 11.30 19.52
N GLU A 424 10.05 10.33 20.45
CA GLU A 424 11.00 10.24 21.57
C GLU A 424 12.46 10.13 21.11
N LYS A 425 12.74 9.26 20.13
CA LYS A 425 14.09 9.07 19.58
C LYS A 425 14.57 10.33 18.84
N LEU A 426 13.69 10.95 18.07
CA LEU A 426 13.97 12.13 17.25
C LEU A 426 14.07 13.42 18.07
N PHE A 427 13.36 13.51 19.19
CA PHE A 427 13.32 14.65 20.10
C PHE A 427 14.73 14.98 20.62
N ASN A 428 15.49 13.96 21.02
CA ASN A 428 16.87 14.12 21.48
C ASN A 428 17.83 14.62 20.38
N LEU A 429 17.47 14.40 19.10
CA LEU A 429 18.21 14.91 17.94
C LEU A 429 17.70 16.28 17.47
N GLY A 430 16.73 16.86 18.18
CA GLY A 430 16.09 18.12 17.82
C GLY A 430 15.32 18.04 16.51
N ILE A 431 14.78 16.88 16.15
CA ILE A 431 13.98 16.66 14.95
C ILE A 431 12.52 16.52 15.38
N LYS A 432 11.65 17.42 14.90
CA LYS A 432 10.21 17.32 15.15
C LYS A 432 9.60 16.22 14.28
N CYS A 433 8.77 15.35 14.85
CA CYS A 433 8.08 14.29 14.13
C CYS A 433 6.69 14.75 13.68
N LEU A 434 6.29 14.46 12.44
CA LEU A 434 4.95 14.74 11.92
C LEU A 434 4.31 13.46 11.37
N SER A 435 3.01 13.30 11.60
CA SER A 435 2.20 12.21 11.03
C SER A 435 1.05 12.75 10.18
N LEU A 436 0.77 12.05 9.09
CA LEU A 436 -0.27 12.41 8.13
C LEU A 436 -1.35 11.32 8.05
N PHE A 437 -2.60 11.71 8.25
CA PHE A 437 -3.78 10.89 8.04
C PHE A 437 -4.48 11.28 6.74
N PHE A 438 -4.72 10.30 5.88
CA PHE A 438 -5.59 10.44 4.72
C PHE A 438 -6.97 9.90 5.06
N ILE A 439 -7.99 10.75 5.05
CA ILE A 439 -9.38 10.41 5.32
C ILE A 439 -10.20 10.33 4.03
N ASP A 440 -11.26 9.56 4.06
CA ASP A 440 -12.24 9.34 3.00
C ASP A 440 -13.26 10.47 2.87
N GLU A 441 -13.72 11.06 3.98
CA GLU A 441 -14.60 12.24 3.98
C GLU A 441 -14.20 13.29 5.01
N VAL A 442 -14.41 14.57 4.70
CA VAL A 442 -14.17 15.68 5.65
C VAL A 442 -15.05 15.54 6.89
N ALA A 443 -16.29 15.11 6.71
CA ALA A 443 -17.29 14.97 7.78
C ALA A 443 -16.85 14.01 8.90
N HIS A 444 -15.99 13.04 8.57
CA HIS A 444 -15.45 12.11 9.55
C HIS A 444 -14.44 12.76 10.51
N TYR A 445 -13.85 13.89 10.13
CA TYR A 445 -12.95 14.64 11.02
C TYR A 445 -13.56 15.93 11.54
N ARG A 446 -14.34 16.65 10.72
CA ARG A 446 -14.90 17.97 11.05
C ARG A 446 -16.39 18.06 10.70
N GLN A 447 -17.19 18.50 11.66
CA GLN A 447 -18.62 18.80 11.54
C GLN A 447 -18.92 20.20 12.09
N TYR A 448 -20.15 20.68 11.90
CA TYR A 448 -20.61 21.97 12.42
C TYR A 448 -21.97 21.81 13.10
N ASP A 449 -22.16 22.45 14.26
CA ASP A 449 -23.45 22.45 14.96
C ASP A 449 -24.46 23.44 14.36
N GLU A 450 -25.67 23.52 14.94
CA GLU A 450 -26.74 24.40 14.46
C GLU A 450 -26.38 25.90 14.55
N ASP A 451 -25.47 26.27 15.45
CA ASP A 451 -24.97 27.61 15.66
C ASP A 451 -23.72 27.92 14.81
N GLY A 452 -23.21 26.93 14.07
CA GLY A 452 -22.06 27.04 13.18
C GLY A 452 -20.70 26.88 13.87
N ASN A 453 -20.64 26.36 15.10
CA ASN A 453 -19.39 26.05 15.80
C ASN A 453 -18.79 24.74 15.29
N GLU A 454 -17.47 24.66 15.32
CA GLU A 454 -16.72 23.47 14.90
C GLU A 454 -16.92 22.31 15.90
N LEU A 455 -17.33 21.15 15.38
CA LEU A 455 -17.39 19.88 16.11
C LEU A 455 -16.43 18.86 15.46
N LEU A 456 -15.94 17.94 16.27
CA LEU A 456 -15.15 16.81 15.76
C LEU A 456 -16.08 15.75 15.17
N GLY A 457 -15.71 15.26 13.99
CA GLY A 457 -16.28 14.04 13.43
C GLY A 457 -15.80 12.80 14.19
N ASP A 458 -16.28 11.63 13.79
CA ASP A 458 -15.99 10.37 14.46
C ASP A 458 -14.50 10.00 14.49
N TYR A 459 -13.72 10.26 13.44
CA TYR A 459 -12.26 10.07 13.44
C TYR A 459 -11.54 11.06 14.36
N GLY A 460 -12.02 12.31 14.45
CA GLY A 460 -11.48 13.32 15.36
C GLY A 460 -11.67 12.90 16.83
N VAL A 461 -12.89 12.48 17.18
CA VAL A 461 -13.21 11.97 18.52
C VAL A 461 -12.42 10.70 18.83
N MET A 462 -12.31 9.77 17.87
CA MET A 462 -11.50 8.55 18.05
C MET A 462 -10.02 8.88 18.25
N PHE A 463 -9.48 9.86 17.53
CA PHE A 463 -8.12 10.31 17.68
C PHE A 463 -7.85 10.85 19.09
N GLU A 464 -8.64 11.80 19.59
CA GLU A 464 -8.41 12.38 20.92
C GLU A 464 -8.50 11.32 22.03
N GLN A 465 -9.48 10.41 21.94
CA GLN A 465 -9.62 9.30 22.88
C GLN A 465 -8.40 8.38 22.88
N GLU A 466 -7.98 7.91 21.70
CA GLU A 466 -6.81 7.02 21.61
C GLU A 466 -5.51 7.75 21.95
N TYR A 467 -5.41 9.05 21.67
CA TYR A 467 -4.28 9.87 22.05
C TYR A 467 -4.12 9.93 23.56
N VAL A 468 -5.20 10.24 24.30
CA VAL A 468 -5.20 10.25 25.76
C VAL A 468 -4.88 8.86 26.32
N ASN A 469 -5.48 7.81 25.76
CA ASN A 469 -5.21 6.44 26.20
C ASN A 469 -3.73 6.08 26.04
N VAL A 470 -3.15 6.33 24.86
CA VAL A 470 -1.74 6.06 24.59
C VAL A 470 -0.83 6.95 25.44
N LEU A 471 -1.19 8.22 25.63
CA LEU A 471 -0.46 9.15 26.49
C LEU A 471 -0.41 8.66 27.94
N ASN A 472 -1.52 8.19 28.48
CA ASN A 472 -1.57 7.61 29.83
C ASN A 472 -0.77 6.32 29.95
N ASP A 473 -0.74 5.50 28.90
CA ASP A 473 0.10 4.29 28.84
C ASP A 473 1.61 4.64 28.77
N TYR A 474 1.96 5.77 28.14
CA TYR A 474 3.35 6.18 27.88
C TYR A 474 3.95 7.02 29.01
N ILE A 475 3.15 7.87 29.67
CA ILE A 475 3.59 8.72 30.78
C ILE A 475 3.77 7.83 32.02
N THR A 476 5.02 7.55 32.36
CA THR A 476 5.37 6.89 33.62
C THR A 476 5.63 7.92 34.74
N ILE A 477 5.95 7.45 35.95
CA ILE A 477 6.35 8.30 37.09
C ILE A 477 7.69 9.03 36.80
N TYR A 478 8.49 8.54 35.86
CA TYR A 478 9.78 9.13 35.51
C TYR A 478 9.62 10.36 34.60
N GLU A 479 10.15 11.50 35.04
CA GLU A 479 10.13 12.75 34.28
C GLU A 479 11.32 12.82 33.32
N SER A 480 11.06 12.67 32.02
CA SER A 480 12.02 12.97 30.96
C SER A 480 11.67 14.32 30.30
N PRO A 481 12.64 15.01 29.65
CA PRO A 481 12.37 16.22 28.90
C PRO A 481 11.27 16.04 27.84
N TYR A 482 11.21 14.85 27.23
CA TYR A 482 10.19 14.50 26.25
C TYR A 482 8.81 14.31 26.89
N VAL A 483 8.72 13.65 28.07
CA VAL A 483 7.46 13.53 28.82
C VAL A 483 6.93 14.91 29.24
N ASN A 484 7.81 15.82 29.67
CA ASN A 484 7.42 17.19 30.00
C ASN A 484 6.92 17.96 28.77
N TYR A 485 7.56 17.77 27.62
CA TYR A 485 7.07 18.31 26.34
C TYR A 485 5.67 17.77 26.01
N LEU A 486 5.42 16.46 26.12
CA LEU A 486 4.09 15.90 25.87
C LEU A 486 3.03 16.45 26.83
N ARG A 487 3.34 16.57 28.13
CA ARG A 487 2.44 17.14 29.14
C ARG A 487 2.12 18.62 28.93
N SER A 488 2.97 19.36 28.23
CA SER A 488 2.79 20.79 28.00
C SER A 488 1.78 21.12 26.88
N ILE A 489 1.34 20.12 26.14
CA ILE A 489 0.51 20.28 24.94
C ILE A 489 -0.90 19.77 25.23
N ASP A 490 -1.91 20.60 24.96
CA ASP A 490 -3.31 20.17 24.97
C ASP A 490 -3.57 19.20 23.81
N VAL A 491 -4.36 18.15 24.06
CA VAL A 491 -4.67 17.10 23.08
C VAL A 491 -5.30 17.70 21.81
N HIS A 492 -6.20 18.67 21.97
CA HIS A 492 -6.89 19.32 20.86
C HIS A 492 -5.92 20.09 19.95
N ASP A 493 -4.83 20.63 20.50
CA ASP A 493 -3.82 21.39 19.78
C ASP A 493 -2.81 20.50 19.03
N THR A 494 -2.81 19.19 19.28
CA THR A 494 -1.86 18.26 18.63
C THR A 494 -2.19 17.97 17.18
N HIS A 495 -3.42 18.20 16.75
CA HIS A 495 -3.91 17.81 15.44
C HIS A 495 -4.64 18.93 14.69
N LYS A 496 -4.47 18.99 13.35
CA LYS A 496 -5.23 19.92 12.50
C LYS A 496 -5.70 19.27 11.20
N GLY A 497 -6.87 19.70 10.73
CA GLY A 497 -7.41 19.34 9.43
C GLY A 497 -6.90 20.23 8.31
N TYR A 498 -6.67 19.64 7.14
CA TYR A 498 -6.36 20.32 5.89
C TYR A 498 -7.44 20.01 4.86
N PHE A 499 -8.30 21.00 4.59
CA PHE A 499 -9.39 20.84 3.63
C PHE A 499 -9.50 22.02 2.66
N SER A 500 -10.15 21.79 1.52
CA SER A 500 -10.35 22.82 0.51
C SER A 500 -11.42 23.80 0.96
N ILE A 501 -11.13 25.11 1.00
CA ILE A 501 -12.06 26.15 1.44
C ILE A 501 -12.74 26.83 0.22
N ASP A 502 -14.05 27.01 0.26
CA ASP A 502 -14.82 27.89 -0.62
C ASP A 502 -14.57 29.36 -0.26
N LYS A 503 -14.07 30.13 -1.23
CA LYS A 503 -13.70 31.53 -1.06
C LYS A 503 -14.88 32.49 -0.85
N LYS A 504 -16.11 32.09 -1.18
CA LYS A 504 -17.31 32.93 -0.97
C LYS A 504 -17.87 32.80 0.43
N THR A 505 -17.75 31.62 1.01
CA THR A 505 -18.33 31.28 2.33
C THR A 505 -17.27 31.16 3.42
N ASN A 506 -15.98 31.11 3.07
CA ASN A 506 -14.85 30.81 3.95
C ASN A 506 -15.00 29.47 4.69
N ARG A 507 -15.47 28.41 4.00
CA ARG A 507 -15.75 27.09 4.60
C ARG A 507 -15.25 25.94 3.77
N VAL A 508 -15.04 24.77 4.38
CA VAL A 508 -14.67 23.55 3.66
C VAL A 508 -15.71 23.17 2.59
N ILE A 509 -15.26 22.95 1.36
CA ILE A 509 -16.01 22.36 0.25
C ILE A 509 -16.36 20.91 0.63
N ASN A 510 -17.65 20.55 0.52
CA ASN A 510 -18.26 19.28 0.99
C ASN A 510 -18.54 19.20 2.51
N SER A 511 -18.62 20.32 3.23
CA SER A 511 -19.25 20.36 4.56
C SER A 511 -20.76 20.65 4.44
N VAL A 512 -21.58 20.11 5.34
CA VAL A 512 -23.03 20.33 5.37
C VAL A 512 -23.33 21.83 5.56
N GLU A 513 -24.09 22.45 4.65
CA GLU A 513 -24.32 23.90 4.60
C GLU A 513 -25.07 24.45 5.84
N LYS A 514 -24.51 25.44 6.58
CA LYS A 514 -25.22 26.44 7.43
C LYS A 514 -24.30 27.45 8.15
N LYS A 515 -24.61 28.77 8.12
CA LYS A 515 -23.75 29.99 8.31
C LYS A 515 -22.97 30.13 9.64
N GLY A 516 -21.77 30.77 9.60
CA GLY A 516 -20.76 30.90 10.68
C GLY A 516 -19.31 31.10 10.17
N ILE A 517 -18.44 31.80 10.92
CA ILE A 517 -17.02 32.17 10.61
C ILE A 517 -16.07 31.07 11.13
N CYS A 518 -15.06 30.66 10.35
CA CYS A 518 -14.26 29.45 10.58
C CYS A 518 -12.74 29.69 10.72
N ASP A 519 -12.06 28.88 11.55
CA ASP A 519 -10.60 28.91 11.81
C ASP A 519 -9.76 28.24 10.70
N ASP A 520 -10.39 27.64 9.69
CA ASP A 520 -9.74 26.86 8.62
C ASP A 520 -8.68 27.64 7.81
N ILE A 521 -8.82 28.96 7.68
CA ILE A 521 -7.84 29.80 6.99
C ILE A 521 -6.49 29.75 7.71
N SER A 522 -6.50 29.68 9.04
CA SER A 522 -5.29 29.61 9.86
C SER A 522 -4.56 28.27 9.71
N ALA A 523 -5.31 27.16 9.62
CA ALA A 523 -4.76 25.82 9.40
C ALA A 523 -4.19 25.68 7.98
N TYR A 524 -4.91 26.18 6.98
CA TYR A 524 -4.43 26.24 5.59
C TYR A 524 -3.12 27.03 5.48
N ASP A 525 -3.07 28.22 6.07
CA ASP A 525 -1.88 29.07 6.05
C ASP A 525 -0.71 28.46 6.83
N LEU A 526 -0.97 27.80 7.97
CA LEU A 526 0.06 27.06 8.70
C LEU A 526 0.67 25.93 7.87
N ILE A 527 -0.18 25.11 7.23
CA ILE A 527 0.23 23.88 6.55
C ILE A 527 0.89 24.15 5.18
N LEU A 528 0.45 25.18 4.44
CA LEU A 528 1.00 25.50 3.12
C LEU A 528 1.96 26.69 3.09
N LYS A 529 1.67 27.78 3.80
CA LYS A 529 2.47 29.01 3.74
C LYS A 529 3.57 29.05 4.79
N ASN A 530 3.25 28.63 6.02
CA ASN A 530 4.14 28.72 7.19
C ASN A 530 4.74 27.35 7.57
N LYS A 531 5.24 26.61 6.57
CA LYS A 531 5.83 25.27 6.75
C LYS A 531 6.94 25.23 7.80
N GLU A 532 7.72 26.30 7.93
CA GLU A 532 8.80 26.41 8.92
C GLU A 532 8.29 26.47 10.35
N ARG A 533 7.11 27.09 10.58
CA ARG A 533 6.47 27.13 11.90
C ARG A 533 5.99 25.73 12.30
N LEU A 534 5.45 24.96 11.35
CA LEU A 534 5.03 23.57 11.60
C LEU A 534 6.20 22.66 12.04
N LEU A 535 7.44 23.00 11.68
CA LEU A 535 8.64 22.29 12.10
C LEU A 535 9.19 22.74 13.47
N SER A 536 8.67 23.82 14.04
CA SER A 536 9.05 24.30 15.37
C SER A 536 8.41 23.46 16.47
N PHE A 537 9.16 23.20 17.55
CA PHE A 537 8.63 22.56 18.76
C PHE A 537 7.68 23.48 19.54
N GLU A 538 7.70 24.79 19.28
CA GLU A 538 6.73 25.75 19.85
C GLU A 538 5.33 25.61 19.23
N GLU A 539 5.24 25.02 18.03
CA GLU A 539 3.96 24.71 17.41
C GLU A 539 3.52 23.31 17.87
N PRO A 540 2.41 23.15 18.61
CA PRO A 540 1.98 21.85 19.13
C PRO A 540 1.48 20.90 18.04
N THR A 541 1.03 21.43 16.89
CA THR A 541 0.51 20.62 15.78
C THR A 541 1.57 19.62 15.28
N ARG A 542 1.23 18.33 15.31
CA ARG A 542 2.07 17.20 14.89
C ARG A 542 1.32 16.08 14.14
N PHE A 543 -0.01 16.06 14.23
CA PHE A 543 -0.87 15.18 13.42
C PHE A 543 -1.69 16.01 12.43
N ILE A 544 -1.75 15.57 11.18
CA ILE A 544 -2.41 16.32 10.11
C ILE A 544 -3.43 15.41 9.45
N PHE A 545 -4.69 15.85 9.35
CA PHE A 545 -5.76 15.11 8.68
C PHE A 545 -6.06 15.73 7.31
N SER A 546 -6.19 14.92 6.27
CA SER A 546 -6.39 15.39 4.91
C SER A 546 -7.34 14.48 4.12
N HIS A 547 -8.39 15.04 3.53
CA HIS A 547 -9.40 14.30 2.76
C HIS A 547 -8.93 13.90 1.35
N SER A 548 -8.49 14.87 0.57
CA SER A 548 -7.72 14.58 -0.64
C SER A 548 -6.29 14.22 -0.25
N ALA A 549 -5.57 13.43 -1.05
CA ALA A 549 -4.10 13.48 -1.00
C ALA A 549 -3.74 14.98 -1.00
N LEU A 550 -3.02 15.45 0.04
CA LEU A 550 -2.76 16.89 0.27
C LEU A 550 -2.51 17.56 -1.08
N ARG A 551 -3.11 18.71 -1.37
CA ARG A 551 -3.03 19.28 -2.73
C ARG A 551 -1.56 19.24 -3.20
N GLU A 552 -1.34 18.83 -4.45
CA GLU A 552 -0.01 18.72 -5.03
C GLU A 552 0.84 19.96 -4.68
N GLY A 553 2.04 19.81 -4.13
CA GLY A 553 2.84 20.94 -3.63
C GLY A 553 2.96 21.05 -2.09
N TRP A 554 2.23 20.23 -1.34
CA TRP A 554 2.60 19.92 0.04
C TRP A 554 3.66 18.82 0.07
N ASP A 555 4.79 19.14 0.69
CA ASP A 555 5.94 18.26 0.81
C ASP A 555 6.74 18.75 2.04
N ASN A 556 6.73 17.96 3.11
CA ASN A 556 7.36 18.30 4.38
C ASN A 556 8.40 17.21 4.75
N PRO A 557 9.68 17.57 4.96
CA PRO A 557 10.75 16.62 5.22
C PRO A 557 10.58 15.81 6.51
N ASN A 558 9.82 16.31 7.48
CA ASN A 558 9.69 15.71 8.81
C ASN A 558 8.44 14.84 8.98
N VAL A 559 7.79 14.48 7.87
CA VAL A 559 6.73 13.47 7.88
C VAL A 559 7.35 12.08 8.00
N PHE A 560 7.08 11.39 9.10
CA PHE A 560 7.62 10.06 9.36
C PHE A 560 6.57 8.96 9.38
N GLN A 561 5.28 9.31 9.39
CA GLN A 561 4.18 8.37 9.34
C GLN A 561 3.10 8.84 8.37
N ILE A 562 2.60 7.89 7.58
CA ILE A 562 1.44 8.08 6.71
C ILE A 562 0.43 6.98 7.06
N CYS A 563 -0.77 7.38 7.45
CA CYS A 563 -1.88 6.48 7.73
C CYS A 563 -3.01 6.73 6.73
N THR A 564 -3.41 5.68 6.01
CA THR A 564 -4.52 5.75 5.07
C THR A 564 -5.78 5.18 5.70
N LEU A 565 -6.69 6.08 6.10
CA LEU A 565 -8.02 5.77 6.65
C LEU A 565 -9.12 5.68 5.57
N LYS A 566 -8.76 5.61 4.28
CA LYS A 566 -9.70 5.45 3.17
C LYS A 566 -9.64 4.04 2.58
N GLN A 567 -10.72 3.57 1.96
CA GLN A 567 -10.70 2.35 1.13
C GLN A 567 -10.12 2.69 -0.26
N SER A 568 -8.93 2.17 -0.56
CA SER A 568 -8.21 2.49 -1.79
C SER A 568 -8.67 1.64 -2.98
N ASN A 569 -9.61 2.16 -3.79
CA ASN A 569 -10.04 1.52 -5.04
C ASN A 569 -9.15 1.83 -6.26
N SER A 570 -8.04 2.57 -6.10
CA SER A 570 -7.17 2.95 -7.22
C SER A 570 -5.69 2.68 -6.92
N GLU A 571 -5.09 1.72 -7.63
CA GLU A 571 -3.66 1.38 -7.56
C GLU A 571 -2.77 2.62 -7.79
N VAL A 572 -3.12 3.48 -8.76
CA VAL A 572 -2.32 4.64 -9.23
C VAL A 572 -2.03 5.71 -8.17
N ASN A 573 -2.77 5.78 -7.06
CA ASN A 573 -2.60 6.82 -6.04
C ASN A 573 -1.63 6.46 -4.90
N LYS A 574 -1.34 5.17 -4.68
CA LYS A 574 -0.59 4.68 -3.50
C LYS A 574 0.87 5.21 -3.49
N ARG A 575 1.61 5.09 -4.60
CA ARG A 575 3.00 5.60 -4.71
C ARG A 575 3.10 7.11 -4.54
N GLN A 576 2.17 7.88 -5.10
CA GLN A 576 2.19 9.35 -4.99
C GLN A 576 1.91 9.82 -3.55
N GLU A 577 1.10 9.09 -2.80
CA GLU A 577 0.84 9.37 -1.38
C GLU A 577 2.08 9.11 -0.52
N VAL A 578 2.73 7.95 -0.71
CA VAL A 578 3.99 7.62 -0.03
C VAL A 578 5.09 8.62 -0.40
N GLY A 579 5.17 9.04 -1.67
CA GLY A 579 6.11 10.02 -2.18
C GLY A 579 6.17 11.34 -1.40
N ARG A 580 5.08 11.72 -0.71
CA ARG A 580 4.97 12.96 0.08
C ARG A 580 5.74 12.92 1.40
N GLY A 581 6.13 11.73 1.85
CA GLY A 581 6.96 11.52 3.05
C GLY A 581 8.41 11.17 2.76
N MET A 582 8.81 11.07 1.48
CA MET A 582 10.11 10.48 1.09
C MET A 582 11.31 11.40 1.27
N ARG A 583 11.12 12.71 1.45
CA ARG A 583 12.22 13.65 1.72
C ARG A 583 12.94 13.32 3.03
N LEU A 584 14.26 13.48 3.05
CA LEU A 584 15.05 13.40 4.28
C LEU A 584 14.69 14.53 5.25
N CYS A 585 14.64 14.21 6.55
CA CYS A 585 14.23 15.13 7.60
C CYS A 585 15.25 16.27 7.85
N VAL A 586 14.78 17.31 8.53
CA VAL A 586 15.61 18.43 9.02
C VAL A 586 15.53 18.53 10.54
N ASN A 587 16.63 18.95 11.16
CA ASN A 587 16.67 19.26 12.60
C ASN A 587 16.26 20.72 12.89
N ARG A 588 16.15 21.08 14.16
CA ARG A 588 15.82 22.44 14.65
C ARG A 588 16.70 23.57 14.11
N ALA A 589 17.92 23.28 13.70
CA ALA A 589 18.85 24.26 13.11
C ALA A 589 18.61 24.49 11.61
N GLY A 590 17.67 23.75 11.01
CA GLY A 590 17.39 23.80 9.57
C GLY A 590 18.32 22.94 8.73
N ASP A 591 19.17 22.13 9.37
CA ASP A 591 20.11 21.24 8.70
C ASP A 591 19.42 19.93 8.31
N ARG A 592 19.60 19.51 7.05
CA ARG A 592 19.14 18.22 6.55
C ARG A 592 19.97 17.08 7.13
N ILE A 593 19.30 16.01 7.56
CA ILE A 593 19.93 14.78 8.04
C ILE A 593 20.18 13.85 6.85
N ASP A 594 21.34 14.05 6.20
CA ASP A 594 21.80 13.30 5.04
C ASP A 594 23.16 12.60 5.32
N GLY A 595 23.72 11.95 4.31
CA GLY A 595 24.98 11.21 4.41
C GLY A 595 26.22 12.06 4.71
N SER A 596 26.11 13.39 4.72
CA SER A 596 27.24 14.27 5.09
C SER A 596 27.53 14.28 6.59
N ILE A 597 26.60 13.78 7.42
CA ILE A 597 26.76 13.73 8.87
C ILE A 597 27.52 12.45 9.27
N GLN A 598 28.77 12.61 9.71
CA GLN A 598 29.62 11.50 10.12
C GLN A 598 29.05 10.73 11.33
N GLY A 599 29.17 9.40 11.31
CA GLY A 599 28.77 8.51 12.40
C GLY A 599 27.27 8.17 12.46
N LEU A 600 26.46 8.73 11.56
CA LEU A 600 25.01 8.56 11.54
C LEU A 600 24.57 7.78 10.29
N LYS A 601 23.91 6.64 10.47
CA LYS A 601 23.32 5.88 9.36
C LYS A 601 22.01 6.56 8.94
N VAL A 602 21.97 7.11 7.73
CA VAL A 602 20.82 7.88 7.20
C VAL A 602 19.48 7.13 7.39
N HIS A 603 19.45 5.83 7.06
CA HIS A 603 18.25 5.01 7.15
C HIS A 603 17.93 4.50 8.57
N ASP A 604 18.78 4.72 9.58
CA ASP A 604 18.41 4.45 10.99
C ASP A 604 17.45 5.54 11.52
N ILE A 605 17.48 6.74 10.93
CA ILE A 605 16.62 7.88 11.29
C ILE A 605 15.51 8.10 10.26
N ASN A 606 15.88 8.16 8.98
CA ASN A 606 14.98 8.49 7.88
C ASN A 606 14.20 7.24 7.42
N VAL A 607 13.26 6.81 8.24
CA VAL A 607 12.30 5.75 7.92
C VAL A 607 10.91 6.36 7.80
N LEU A 608 10.16 6.07 6.75
CA LEU A 608 8.76 6.44 6.59
C LEU A 608 7.88 5.23 6.91
N THR A 609 7.09 5.32 7.97
CA THR A 609 6.19 4.25 8.38
C THR A 609 4.82 4.44 7.72
N VAL A 610 4.40 3.50 6.88
CA VAL A 610 3.11 3.49 6.19
C VAL A 610 2.17 2.50 6.87
N ILE A 611 1.03 2.99 7.31
CA ILE A 611 0.02 2.25 8.06
C ILE A 611 -1.13 1.98 7.09
N ALA A 612 -1.14 0.78 6.53
CA ALA A 612 -2.05 0.39 5.44
C ALA A 612 -3.42 -0.07 5.98
N SER A 613 -4.46 0.11 5.16
CA SER A 613 -5.79 -0.47 5.38
C SER A 613 -5.90 -1.92 4.90
N ASP A 614 -5.08 -2.27 3.89
CA ASP A 614 -5.08 -3.61 3.29
C ASP A 614 -4.16 -4.55 4.09
N SER A 615 -4.28 -5.87 3.83
CA SER A 615 -3.32 -6.82 4.37
C SER A 615 -1.89 -6.41 4.00
N TYR A 616 -0.95 -6.53 4.95
CA TYR A 616 0.46 -6.13 4.75
C TYR A 616 1.01 -6.64 3.40
N ARG A 617 0.73 -7.90 3.08
CA ARG A 617 1.24 -8.58 1.88
C ARG A 617 0.72 -7.93 0.59
N THR A 618 -0.58 -7.61 0.51
CA THR A 618 -1.17 -6.99 -0.68
C THR A 618 -0.60 -5.59 -0.91
N PHE A 619 -0.56 -4.77 0.14
CA PHE A 619 -0.08 -3.39 0.01
C PHE A 619 1.37 -3.31 -0.46
N VAL A 620 2.24 -4.13 0.12
CA VAL A 620 3.66 -4.20 -0.26
C VAL A 620 3.80 -4.68 -1.70
N ALA A 621 3.08 -5.72 -2.10
CA ALA A 621 3.16 -6.25 -3.47
C ALA A 621 2.73 -5.20 -4.51
N ASP A 622 1.64 -4.49 -4.25
CA ASP A 622 1.16 -3.39 -5.12
C ASP A 622 2.20 -2.28 -5.23
N LEU A 623 2.74 -1.82 -4.07
CA LEU A 623 3.72 -0.73 -4.06
C LEU A 623 5.03 -1.12 -4.76
N GLN A 624 5.49 -2.37 -4.57
CA GLN A 624 6.63 -2.89 -5.32
C GLN A 624 6.35 -2.88 -6.82
N LYS A 625 5.20 -3.43 -7.25
CA LYS A 625 4.84 -3.44 -8.65
C LYS A 625 4.84 -2.02 -9.24
N ASP A 626 4.22 -1.06 -8.56
CA ASP A 626 4.16 0.35 -8.98
C ASP A 626 5.54 1.03 -9.06
N ILE A 627 6.48 0.67 -8.19
CA ILE A 627 7.86 1.18 -8.28
C ILE A 627 8.56 0.52 -9.46
N LYS A 628 8.46 -0.82 -9.59
CA LYS A 628 9.12 -1.61 -10.64
C LYS A 628 8.68 -1.20 -12.05
N ASP A 629 7.38 -1.02 -12.26
CA ASP A 629 6.78 -0.66 -13.55
C ASP A 629 7.22 0.73 -14.05
N ALA A 630 7.83 1.53 -13.17
CA ALA A 630 8.25 2.89 -13.46
C ALA A 630 9.73 3.13 -13.17
N LEU A 631 10.51 2.08 -12.93
CA LEU A 631 11.97 2.16 -13.00
C LEU A 631 12.40 2.33 -14.46
N TYR A 632 13.53 3.01 -14.65
CA TYR A 632 14.15 3.09 -15.97
C TYR A 632 14.57 1.68 -16.44
N GLU A 633 14.57 1.44 -17.76
CA GLU A 633 15.04 0.18 -18.34
C GLU A 633 16.51 -0.08 -17.94
N ARG A 634 16.73 -1.08 -17.09
CA ARG A 634 18.04 -1.47 -16.58
C ARG A 634 18.43 -2.87 -17.05
N PRO A 635 19.73 -3.14 -17.25
CA PRO A 635 20.21 -4.50 -17.34
C PRO A 635 19.91 -5.23 -16.02
N THR A 636 19.50 -6.49 -16.08
CA THR A 636 19.26 -7.32 -14.89
C THR A 636 20.48 -8.14 -14.49
N LYS A 637 21.49 -8.20 -15.37
CA LYS A 637 22.66 -9.07 -15.23
C LYS A 637 23.93 -8.30 -15.57
N ALA A 638 24.97 -8.49 -14.76
CA ALA A 638 26.31 -7.93 -14.96
C ALA A 638 27.15 -8.84 -15.86
N THR A 639 26.77 -8.96 -17.14
CA THR A 639 27.49 -9.83 -18.10
C THR A 639 28.53 -9.06 -18.93
N LYS A 640 29.43 -9.78 -19.60
CA LYS A 640 30.38 -9.18 -20.56
C LYS A 640 29.68 -8.39 -21.68
N GLU A 641 28.49 -8.80 -22.11
CA GLU A 641 27.70 -8.07 -23.12
C GLU A 641 27.24 -6.71 -22.60
N TYR A 642 26.92 -6.63 -21.31
CA TYR A 642 26.53 -5.37 -20.66
C TYR A 642 27.70 -4.38 -20.58
N PHE A 643 28.89 -4.85 -20.19
CA PHE A 643 30.06 -3.98 -20.03
C PHE A 643 30.68 -3.55 -21.36
N ALA A 644 30.59 -4.35 -22.42
CA ALA A 644 31.19 -4.02 -23.70
C ALA A 644 30.57 -2.76 -24.32
N GLY A 645 31.42 -1.79 -24.71
CA GLY A 645 31.00 -0.53 -25.31
C GLY A 645 30.48 0.51 -24.32
N LYS A 646 30.51 0.23 -23.01
CA LYS A 646 30.19 1.21 -21.96
C LYS A 646 31.34 2.20 -21.81
N VAL A 647 31.02 3.46 -21.53
CA VAL A 647 32.02 4.50 -21.31
C VAL A 647 32.11 4.83 -19.84
N ILE A 648 33.32 4.88 -19.32
CA ILE A 648 33.64 5.32 -17.97
C ILE A 648 34.60 6.49 -18.00
N VAL A 649 34.63 7.26 -16.92
CA VAL A 649 35.56 8.38 -16.75
C VAL A 649 36.68 7.95 -15.82
N VAL A 650 37.92 8.06 -16.27
CA VAL A 650 39.15 7.75 -15.51
C VAL A 650 40.05 8.98 -15.58
N ASP A 651 40.40 9.58 -14.44
CA ASP A 651 41.25 10.78 -14.35
C ASP A 651 40.77 11.98 -15.21
N GLY A 652 39.47 12.02 -15.54
CA GLY A 652 38.87 13.06 -16.40
C GLY A 652 38.74 12.66 -17.88
N ASP A 653 39.39 11.59 -18.32
CA ASP A 653 39.32 11.07 -19.68
C ASP A 653 38.23 10.03 -19.85
N ARG A 654 37.56 10.04 -21.01
CA ARG A 654 36.51 9.07 -21.36
C ARG A 654 37.13 7.84 -22.00
N ILE A 655 36.94 6.68 -21.36
CA ILE A 655 37.46 5.39 -21.84
C ILE A 655 36.28 4.46 -22.13
N GLU A 656 36.22 3.93 -23.35
CA GLU A 656 35.27 2.89 -23.74
C GLU A 656 35.79 1.51 -23.33
N ILE A 657 34.95 0.71 -22.68
CA ILE A 657 35.27 -0.65 -22.27
C ILE A 657 35.28 -1.56 -23.51
N THR A 658 36.45 -2.06 -23.85
CA THR A 658 36.62 -3.02 -24.94
C THR A 658 36.01 -4.38 -24.61
N LYS A 659 35.71 -5.20 -25.63
CA LYS A 659 35.20 -6.56 -25.45
C LYS A 659 36.12 -7.43 -24.58
N GLU A 660 37.43 -7.24 -24.68
CA GLU A 660 38.40 -7.99 -23.88
C GLU A 660 38.37 -7.56 -22.40
N GLN A 661 38.31 -6.25 -22.13
CA GLN A 661 38.16 -5.72 -20.78
C GLN A 661 36.83 -6.16 -20.14
N ALA A 662 35.73 -6.17 -20.91
CA ALA A 662 34.44 -6.66 -20.44
C ALA A 662 34.47 -8.12 -19.95
N VAL A 663 35.18 -9.01 -20.67
CA VAL A 663 35.38 -10.40 -20.23
C VAL A 663 36.21 -10.47 -18.95
N LYS A 664 37.24 -9.63 -18.81
CA LYS A 664 38.07 -9.55 -17.60
C LYS A 664 37.26 -9.04 -16.40
N ILE A 665 36.37 -8.07 -16.59
CA ILE A 665 35.46 -7.55 -15.57
C ILE A 665 34.51 -8.66 -15.08
N GLU A 666 33.83 -9.35 -16.00
CA GLU A 666 32.90 -10.45 -15.66
C GLU A 666 33.62 -11.57 -14.87
N ARG A 667 34.84 -11.95 -15.29
CA ARG A 667 35.65 -12.93 -14.55
C ARG A 667 36.07 -12.46 -13.17
N TYR A 668 36.45 -11.19 -13.04
CA TYR A 668 36.80 -10.61 -11.73
C TYR A 668 35.60 -10.65 -10.77
N LEU A 669 34.41 -10.28 -11.26
CA LEU A 669 33.19 -10.33 -10.46
C LEU A 669 32.86 -11.79 -10.06
N GLY A 670 32.94 -12.73 -11.00
CA GLY A 670 32.64 -14.14 -10.73
C GLY A 670 33.65 -14.81 -9.77
N PHE A 671 34.95 -14.54 -9.93
CA PHE A 671 36.00 -15.15 -9.10
C PHE A 671 35.93 -14.71 -7.63
N ASN A 672 35.54 -13.46 -7.39
CA ASN A 672 35.36 -12.93 -6.03
C ASN A 672 33.96 -13.20 -5.46
N GLY A 673 33.15 -14.00 -6.17
CA GLY A 673 31.80 -14.33 -5.76
C GLY A 673 30.87 -13.12 -5.72
N TYR A 674 31.15 -12.05 -6.46
CA TYR A 674 30.35 -10.82 -6.54
C TYR A 674 29.15 -10.95 -7.50
N ILE A 675 29.23 -11.90 -8.43
CA ILE A 675 28.11 -12.31 -9.27
C ILE A 675 27.96 -13.84 -9.23
N ASP A 676 26.73 -14.33 -9.37
CA ASP A 676 26.45 -15.76 -9.53
C ASP A 676 26.69 -16.24 -10.99
N TYR A 677 26.48 -17.54 -11.24
CA TYR A 677 26.62 -18.12 -12.58
C TYR A 677 25.68 -17.51 -13.62
N ASP A 678 24.57 -16.93 -13.18
CA ASP A 678 23.59 -16.27 -14.02
C ASP A 678 23.88 -14.78 -14.24
N GLY A 679 24.93 -14.23 -13.60
CA GLY A 679 25.34 -12.83 -13.67
C GLY A 679 24.57 -11.90 -12.73
N ASN A 680 23.86 -12.43 -11.74
CA ASN A 680 23.15 -11.63 -10.73
C ASN A 680 24.09 -11.22 -9.58
N ILE A 681 23.89 -10.04 -9.01
CA ILE A 681 24.71 -9.52 -7.91
C ILE A 681 24.47 -10.31 -6.61
N THR A 682 25.54 -10.68 -5.92
CA THR A 682 25.52 -11.50 -4.69
C THR A 682 25.63 -10.65 -3.40
N ASP A 683 25.41 -11.28 -2.24
CA ASP A 683 25.49 -10.61 -0.93
C ASP A 683 26.94 -10.21 -0.58
N GLU A 684 27.91 -10.96 -1.09
CA GLU A 684 29.35 -10.69 -0.96
C GLU A 684 29.72 -9.35 -1.61
N TYR A 685 29.17 -9.04 -2.80
CA TYR A 685 29.37 -7.75 -3.44
C TYR A 685 28.82 -6.60 -2.59
N ARG A 686 27.60 -6.76 -2.07
CA ARG A 686 26.92 -5.74 -1.25
C ARG A 686 27.72 -5.45 0.02
N THR A 687 28.19 -6.49 0.70
CA THR A 687 29.02 -6.38 1.91
C THR A 687 30.35 -5.68 1.62
N ALA A 688 30.98 -6.02 0.49
CA ALA A 688 32.21 -5.36 0.06
C ALA A 688 31.99 -3.87 -0.28
N GLN A 689 30.85 -3.54 -0.88
CA GLN A 689 30.46 -2.17 -1.20
C GLN A 689 30.23 -1.33 0.06
N GLU A 690 29.47 -1.85 1.03
CA GLU A 690 29.18 -1.10 2.26
C GLU A 690 30.44 -0.83 3.11
N ASN A 691 31.36 -1.79 3.14
CA ASN A 691 32.59 -1.70 3.93
C ASN A 691 33.75 -1.04 3.16
N GLY A 692 33.61 -0.81 1.86
CA GLY A 692 34.70 -0.33 1.00
C GLY A 692 35.85 -1.33 0.85
N THR A 693 35.55 -2.63 0.92
CA THR A 693 36.52 -3.72 0.95
C THR A 693 36.49 -4.56 -0.34
N PHE A 694 36.39 -3.91 -1.50
CA PHE A 694 36.44 -4.62 -2.78
C PHE A 694 37.79 -5.30 -2.99
N ALA A 695 37.78 -6.51 -3.56
CA ALA A 695 38.98 -7.22 -3.95
C ALA A 695 39.74 -6.42 -5.03
N PRO A 696 41.08 -6.48 -5.06
CA PRO A 696 41.86 -5.73 -6.04
C PRO A 696 41.54 -6.20 -7.47
N LEU A 697 41.28 -5.25 -8.36
CA LEU A 697 41.10 -5.50 -9.79
C LEU A 697 42.44 -5.89 -10.45
N PRO A 698 42.43 -6.60 -11.59
CA PRO A 698 43.62 -6.79 -12.40
C PRO A 698 44.29 -5.45 -12.73
N VAL A 699 45.62 -5.42 -12.80
CA VAL A 699 46.44 -4.18 -13.00
C VAL A 699 45.94 -3.32 -14.17
N GLU A 700 45.46 -3.95 -15.24
CA GLU A 700 44.92 -3.27 -16.43
C GLU A 700 43.57 -2.54 -16.19
N LEU A 701 42.83 -2.93 -15.15
CA LEU A 701 41.51 -2.41 -14.79
C LEU A 701 41.52 -1.59 -13.50
N GLU A 702 42.66 -1.50 -12.80
CA GLU A 702 42.77 -0.85 -11.49
C GLU A 702 42.37 0.62 -11.55
N LYS A 703 42.81 1.35 -12.59
CA LYS A 703 42.40 2.74 -12.85
C LYS A 703 40.93 2.90 -13.20
N MET A 704 40.28 1.82 -13.65
CA MET A 704 38.88 1.78 -14.07
C MET A 704 37.93 1.38 -12.93
N SER A 705 38.46 1.10 -11.73
CA SER A 705 37.72 0.53 -10.59
C SER A 705 36.41 1.25 -10.28
N ASP A 706 36.47 2.54 -10.01
CA ASP A 706 35.28 3.33 -9.63
C ASP A 706 34.22 3.31 -10.74
N GLY A 707 34.65 3.38 -12.00
CA GLY A 707 33.76 3.31 -13.17
C GLY A 707 33.09 1.94 -13.32
N ILE A 708 33.84 0.86 -13.11
CA ILE A 708 33.33 -0.52 -13.16
C ILE A 708 32.31 -0.75 -12.05
N HIS A 709 32.62 -0.38 -10.81
CA HIS A 709 31.69 -0.57 -9.69
C HIS A 709 30.44 0.32 -9.83
N LYS A 710 30.54 1.52 -10.41
CA LYS A 710 29.36 2.34 -10.77
C LYS A 710 28.46 1.65 -11.80
N LEU A 711 29.03 0.98 -12.81
CA LEU A 711 28.26 0.21 -13.79
C LEU A 711 27.57 -0.99 -13.13
N VAL A 712 28.26 -1.72 -12.24
CA VAL A 712 27.66 -2.83 -11.48
C VAL A 712 26.49 -2.34 -10.62
N GLN A 713 26.63 -1.20 -9.95
CA GLN A 713 25.56 -0.60 -9.13
C GLN A 713 24.32 -0.20 -9.95
N GLY A 714 24.49 0.09 -11.25
CA GLY A 714 23.40 0.39 -12.18
C GLY A 714 22.62 -0.84 -12.67
N VAL A 715 23.09 -2.05 -12.36
CA VAL A 715 22.37 -3.30 -12.68
C VAL A 715 21.21 -3.47 -11.71
N PHE A 716 20.05 -3.87 -12.23
CA PHE A 716 18.86 -4.11 -11.42
C PHE A 716 19.10 -5.26 -10.44
N ASP A 717 18.90 -4.98 -9.17
CA ASP A 717 19.10 -5.91 -8.07
C ASP A 717 17.77 -6.16 -7.35
N GLU A 718 17.23 -7.37 -7.51
CA GLU A 718 15.94 -7.75 -6.94
C GLU A 718 15.96 -7.78 -5.40
N LYS A 719 17.11 -8.05 -4.76
CA LYS A 719 17.24 -8.01 -3.30
C LYS A 719 17.22 -6.57 -2.79
N VAL A 720 18.00 -5.66 -3.39
CA VAL A 720 17.99 -4.23 -3.01
C VAL A 720 16.61 -3.61 -3.27
N PHE A 721 15.96 -4.02 -4.35
CA PHE A 721 14.57 -3.65 -4.63
C PHE A 721 13.59 -4.19 -3.58
N ALA A 722 13.77 -5.43 -3.12
CA ALA A 722 13.00 -5.99 -2.01
C ALA A 722 13.30 -5.29 -0.66
N GLU A 723 14.50 -4.74 -0.46
CA GLU A 723 14.82 -3.94 0.73
C GLU A 723 14.16 -2.55 0.73
N LEU A 724 13.94 -1.97 -0.46
CA LEU A 724 13.20 -0.73 -0.64
C LEU A 724 11.74 -0.87 -0.16
N VAL A 725 11.11 -2.02 -0.42
CA VAL A 725 9.74 -2.36 0.00
C VAL A 725 9.68 -3.87 0.31
N GLY A 726 9.57 -4.31 1.57
CA GLY A 726 9.78 -5.73 1.94
C GLY A 726 8.65 -6.71 1.57
N SER A 727 8.87 -7.66 0.65
CA SER A 727 7.86 -8.62 0.14
C SER A 727 8.28 -10.09 0.19
N ALA A 728 7.28 -10.98 0.21
CA ALA A 728 7.43 -12.43 0.02
C ALA A 728 6.26 -12.99 -0.81
N SER A 729 6.54 -13.76 -1.85
CA SER A 729 5.55 -14.52 -2.61
C SER A 729 6.11 -15.87 -3.08
N LYS A 730 5.32 -16.95 -2.96
CA LYS A 730 5.58 -18.31 -3.50
C LYS A 730 4.26 -18.98 -3.98
N PRO A 731 4.33 -19.94 -4.93
CA PRO A 731 3.19 -20.37 -5.77
C PRO A 731 2.21 -21.38 -5.11
N LYS A 732 0.99 -21.50 -5.69
CA LYS A 732 -0.12 -22.39 -5.27
C LYS A 732 -0.34 -23.53 -6.28
N ILE A 733 -0.89 -24.67 -5.84
CA ILE A 733 -1.27 -25.82 -6.69
C ILE A 733 -2.74 -25.73 -7.06
N THR A 734 -3.08 -25.93 -8.34
CA THR A 734 -4.43 -25.72 -8.88
C THR A 734 -5.28 -26.99 -9.02
N GLU A 735 -4.72 -28.21 -9.05
CA GLU A 735 -5.50 -29.47 -9.24
C GLU A 735 -4.90 -30.70 -8.52
N ASN A 736 -5.74 -31.60 -7.98
CA ASN A 736 -5.34 -32.85 -7.28
C ASN A 736 -6.39 -33.99 -7.44
N PRO A 737 -6.49 -34.66 -8.60
CA PRO A 737 -7.53 -35.67 -8.90
C PRO A 737 -7.25 -37.07 -8.31
N LEU A 738 -8.26 -37.96 -8.30
CA LEU A 738 -8.10 -39.38 -7.96
C LEU A 738 -7.18 -40.11 -8.96
N ASN A 739 -6.36 -41.04 -8.48
CA ASN A 739 -5.44 -41.86 -9.28
C ASN A 739 -5.82 -43.36 -9.27
N ASP A 740 -4.99 -44.20 -9.90
CA ASP A 740 -5.25 -45.65 -10.06
C ASP A 740 -5.34 -46.42 -8.73
N ASN A 741 -4.74 -45.92 -7.64
CA ASN A 741 -4.78 -46.59 -6.35
C ASN A 741 -6.20 -46.68 -5.79
N PHE A 742 -7.08 -45.73 -6.11
CA PHE A 742 -8.49 -45.77 -5.72
C PHE A 742 -9.21 -47.04 -6.22
N TYR A 743 -8.79 -47.57 -7.38
CA TYR A 743 -9.47 -48.69 -8.02
C TYR A 743 -8.96 -50.07 -7.58
N LYS A 744 -7.94 -50.13 -6.71
CA LYS A 744 -7.42 -51.38 -6.13
C LYS A 744 -8.50 -52.16 -5.39
N ALA A 745 -8.46 -53.49 -5.50
CA ALA A 745 -9.47 -54.39 -4.92
C ALA A 745 -9.50 -54.31 -3.39
N GLU A 746 -8.34 -54.11 -2.77
CA GLU A 746 -8.12 -53.96 -1.34
C GLU A 746 -8.78 -52.69 -0.80
N PHE A 747 -8.62 -51.56 -1.50
CA PHE A 747 -9.26 -50.29 -1.11
C PHE A 747 -10.79 -50.35 -1.29
N LYS A 748 -11.28 -50.94 -2.39
CA LYS A 748 -12.73 -51.10 -2.60
C LYS A 748 -13.39 -51.97 -1.53
N LYS A 749 -12.73 -53.03 -1.07
CA LYS A 749 -13.22 -53.86 0.04
C LYS A 749 -13.26 -53.08 1.35
N LEU A 750 -12.21 -52.33 1.68
CA LEU A 750 -12.16 -51.43 2.84
C LEU A 750 -13.30 -50.41 2.79
N TRP A 751 -13.47 -49.75 1.64
CA TRP A 751 -14.48 -48.71 1.44
C TRP A 751 -15.90 -49.26 1.64
N ASN A 752 -16.21 -50.44 1.10
CA ASN A 752 -17.50 -51.09 1.28
C ASN A 752 -17.81 -51.48 2.73
N TYR A 753 -16.81 -51.63 3.59
CA TYR A 753 -17.04 -51.91 5.01
C TYR A 753 -17.38 -50.66 5.83
N ILE A 754 -16.97 -49.48 5.37
CA ILE A 754 -17.06 -48.23 6.16
C ILE A 754 -18.02 -47.20 5.57
N ASN A 755 -18.44 -47.34 4.32
CA ASN A 755 -19.25 -46.33 3.61
C ASN A 755 -20.72 -46.22 4.06
N HIS A 756 -21.14 -46.93 5.10
CA HIS A 756 -22.50 -46.89 5.63
C HIS A 756 -22.76 -45.65 6.52
N LYS A 757 -24.04 -45.35 6.73
CA LYS A 757 -24.51 -44.33 7.68
C LYS A 757 -25.10 -45.01 8.92
N TYR A 758 -25.04 -44.31 10.06
CA TYR A 758 -25.31 -44.88 11.39
C TYR A 758 -26.27 -43.99 12.19
N ALA A 759 -26.98 -44.57 13.17
CA ALA A 759 -27.79 -43.87 14.16
C ALA A 759 -27.46 -44.38 15.58
N TYR A 760 -27.76 -43.59 16.63
CA TYR A 760 -27.45 -43.94 18.03
C TYR A 760 -28.59 -43.65 19.03
N THR A 761 -28.58 -44.32 20.19
CA THR A 761 -29.52 -44.10 21.33
C THR A 761 -28.78 -43.98 22.67
N VAL A 762 -29.25 -43.13 23.62
CA VAL A 762 -28.60 -42.87 24.94
C VAL A 762 -29.60 -42.59 26.09
N ASN A 763 -29.18 -42.81 27.35
CA ASN A 763 -29.89 -42.54 28.62
C ASN A 763 -28.97 -41.79 29.63
N PHE A 764 -29.42 -40.75 30.36
CA PHE A 764 -28.63 -40.02 31.38
C PHE A 764 -29.46 -39.17 32.40
N ASP A 765 -28.87 -38.83 33.57
CA ASP A 765 -29.46 -38.00 34.65
C ASP A 765 -29.26 -36.48 34.43
N SER A 766 -30.33 -35.70 34.60
CA SER A 766 -30.36 -34.25 34.39
C SER A 766 -29.76 -33.41 35.53
N ASP A 767 -29.92 -33.82 36.80
CA ASP A 767 -29.41 -33.03 37.93
C ASP A 767 -27.88 -33.15 38.04
N GLU A 768 -27.36 -34.32 37.71
CA GLU A 768 -25.91 -34.55 37.58
C GLU A 768 -25.30 -33.69 36.45
N LEU A 769 -25.96 -33.60 35.29
CA LEU A 769 -25.51 -32.76 34.17
C LEU A 769 -25.42 -31.27 34.56
N ILE A 770 -26.40 -30.76 35.33
CA ILE A 770 -26.41 -29.36 35.77
C ILE A 770 -25.21 -29.08 36.68
N ALA A 771 -24.98 -29.93 37.68
CA ALA A 771 -23.90 -29.75 38.65
C ALA A 771 -22.52 -29.80 37.96
N ARG A 772 -22.30 -30.77 37.08
CA ARG A 772 -21.06 -30.90 36.30
C ARG A 772 -20.85 -29.72 35.34
N SER A 773 -21.91 -29.26 34.68
CA SER A 773 -21.84 -28.11 33.75
C SER A 773 -21.46 -26.81 34.46
N ILE A 774 -22.04 -26.52 35.63
CA ILE A 774 -21.71 -25.33 36.42
C ILE A 774 -20.23 -25.37 36.82
N LYS A 775 -19.76 -26.52 37.32
CA LYS A 775 -18.36 -26.69 37.72
C LYS A 775 -17.42 -26.49 36.52
N ALA A 776 -17.68 -27.13 35.39
CA ALA A 776 -16.86 -27.00 34.18
C ALA A 776 -16.81 -25.55 33.66
N ILE A 777 -17.93 -24.84 33.66
CA ILE A 777 -17.97 -23.43 33.24
C ILE A 777 -17.16 -22.55 34.21
N ASN A 778 -17.29 -22.73 35.52
CA ASN A 778 -16.54 -21.95 36.49
C ASN A 778 -15.02 -22.24 36.43
N ASP A 779 -14.64 -23.49 36.23
CA ASP A 779 -13.23 -23.86 36.18
C ASP A 779 -12.59 -23.40 34.85
N GLN A 780 -13.29 -23.53 33.72
CA GLN A 780 -12.67 -23.47 32.39
C GLN A 780 -13.07 -22.26 31.53
N LEU A 781 -14.20 -21.58 31.80
CA LEU A 781 -14.69 -20.53 30.91
C LEU A 781 -13.74 -19.34 30.87
N TYR A 782 -13.24 -19.05 29.68
CA TYR A 782 -12.51 -17.84 29.35
C TYR A 782 -13.01 -17.36 27.99
N VAL A 783 -13.37 -16.09 27.87
CA VAL A 783 -13.84 -15.49 26.61
C VAL A 783 -12.73 -14.61 26.06
N THR A 784 -12.39 -14.77 24.78
CA THR A 784 -11.34 -13.97 24.15
C THR A 784 -11.82 -12.54 23.94
N GLU A 785 -10.94 -11.60 24.27
CA GLU A 785 -11.11 -10.21 23.92
C GLU A 785 -10.75 -10.00 22.43
N LEU A 786 -11.24 -8.93 21.82
CA LEU A 786 -10.85 -8.56 20.46
C LEU A 786 -9.32 -8.38 20.42
N THR A 787 -8.64 -9.20 19.63
CA THR A 787 -7.19 -9.11 19.44
C THR A 787 -6.91 -8.73 18.00
N TYR A 788 -5.99 -7.82 17.79
CA TYR A 788 -5.44 -7.60 16.46
C TYR A 788 -4.03 -8.15 16.40
N VAL A 789 -3.72 -8.74 15.26
CA VAL A 789 -2.37 -9.15 14.94
C VAL A 789 -1.76 -8.03 14.12
N ARG A 790 -0.75 -7.39 14.71
CA ARG A 790 0.08 -6.41 14.01
C ARG A 790 1.24 -7.15 13.39
N THR A 791 1.35 -7.06 12.07
CA THR A 791 2.50 -7.55 11.32
C THR A 791 3.38 -6.36 10.97
N VAL A 792 4.59 -6.35 11.53
CA VAL A 792 5.61 -5.34 11.21
C VAL A 792 6.67 -6.00 10.36
N GLY A 793 6.81 -5.54 9.12
CA GLY A 793 7.97 -5.88 8.31
C GLY A 793 9.12 -4.94 8.65
N SER A 794 10.14 -5.43 9.36
CA SER A 794 11.41 -4.72 9.52
C SER A 794 12.56 -5.72 9.47
N GLN A 795 13.53 -5.49 8.60
CA GLN A 795 14.73 -6.33 8.46
C GLN A 795 15.67 -6.09 9.66
N GLY A 796 16.03 -7.16 10.37
CA GLY A 796 17.10 -7.17 11.37
C GLY A 796 18.47 -7.38 10.72
N LYS A 797 19.55 -6.95 11.41
CA LYS A 797 20.92 -6.95 10.89
C LYS A 797 21.61 -8.33 10.86
N ASP A 798 21.05 -9.38 11.47
CA ASP A 798 21.70 -10.69 11.58
C ASP A 798 20.71 -11.85 11.30
N ASN A 799 21.10 -12.74 10.38
CA ASN A 799 20.47 -13.99 9.89
C ASN A 799 19.62 -13.95 8.60
N LEU A 800 20.03 -14.84 7.68
CA LEU A 800 19.73 -14.97 6.26
C LEU A 800 18.50 -15.84 5.93
N ASP A 801 17.58 -16.05 6.88
CA ASP A 801 16.29 -16.67 6.61
C ASP A 801 15.14 -15.70 6.92
N PHE A 802 14.21 -15.61 5.97
CA PHE A 802 13.02 -14.77 6.03
C PHE A 802 12.06 -15.32 7.10
N THR A 803 12.31 -15.07 8.37
CA THR A 803 11.28 -15.25 9.40
C THR A 803 10.23 -14.17 9.20
N GLU A 804 8.96 -14.54 9.16
CA GLU A 804 7.83 -13.60 9.24
C GLU A 804 8.19 -12.47 10.20
N GLY A 805 8.00 -11.22 9.76
CA GLY A 805 8.28 -10.04 10.59
C GLY A 805 7.65 -10.19 11.97
N LYS A 806 8.25 -9.59 13.00
CA LYS A 806 7.80 -9.76 14.41
C LYS A 806 6.30 -9.55 14.52
N THR A 807 5.56 -10.65 14.58
CA THR A 807 4.12 -10.66 14.74
C THR A 807 3.83 -10.41 16.21
N LYS A 808 3.31 -9.23 16.53
CA LYS A 808 2.93 -8.89 17.90
C LYS A 808 1.41 -8.86 17.98
N THR A 809 0.84 -9.86 18.65
CA THR A 809 -0.58 -9.87 18.98
C THR A 809 -0.82 -8.90 20.12
N THR A 810 -1.71 -7.94 19.91
CA THR A 810 -2.10 -6.97 20.95
C THR A 810 -3.60 -7.08 21.19
N THR A 811 -3.98 -7.09 22.46
CA THR A 811 -5.39 -7.18 22.88
C THR A 811 -5.96 -5.79 23.06
N LEU A 812 -7.11 -5.52 22.47
CA LEU A 812 -7.81 -4.24 22.57
C LEU A 812 -8.78 -4.30 23.76
N LYS A 813 -8.34 -3.74 24.90
CA LYS A 813 -9.20 -3.59 26.09
C LYS A 813 -10.09 -2.37 25.91
N ASN A 814 -11.40 -2.54 26.14
CA ASN A 814 -12.46 -1.52 26.00
C ASN A 814 -12.67 -0.98 24.58
N THR A 815 -13.58 -1.62 23.84
CA THR A 815 -14.44 -0.88 22.91
C THR A 815 -15.84 -0.84 23.51
N GLY A 816 -16.52 0.30 23.38
CA GLY A 816 -17.82 0.57 24.02
C GLY A 816 -18.81 -0.58 23.84
N GLY A 817 -19.58 -0.85 24.90
CA GLY A 817 -20.53 -1.97 24.95
C GLY A 817 -21.51 -1.94 23.77
N SER A 818 -21.72 -3.11 23.16
CA SER A 818 -22.74 -3.32 22.14
C SER A 818 -24.14 -2.99 22.68
N ASN A 819 -24.95 -2.33 21.86
CA ASN A 819 -26.36 -2.00 22.15
C ASN A 819 -27.35 -3.12 21.73
N ALA A 820 -26.86 -4.31 21.33
CA ALA A 820 -27.71 -5.38 20.84
C ALA A 820 -28.38 -6.16 22.00
N VAL A 821 -29.70 -6.35 21.93
CA VAL A 821 -30.48 -7.13 22.89
C VAL A 821 -30.34 -8.63 22.58
N TYR A 822 -29.62 -9.39 23.43
CA TYR A 822 -29.36 -10.83 23.24
C TYR A 822 -30.31 -11.74 24.04
N ASP A 823 -30.90 -12.76 23.40
CA ASP A 823 -31.57 -13.89 24.08
C ASP A 823 -30.55 -14.98 24.47
N LEU A 824 -29.78 -14.71 25.52
CA LEU A 824 -28.77 -15.63 26.06
C LEU A 824 -29.36 -17.02 26.38
N ILE A 825 -30.53 -17.07 27.02
CA ILE A 825 -31.16 -18.33 27.47
C ILE A 825 -31.63 -19.15 26.26
N GLY A 826 -32.25 -18.50 25.27
CA GLY A 826 -32.70 -19.16 24.05
C GLY A 826 -31.56 -19.79 23.26
N LYS A 827 -30.45 -19.07 23.08
CA LYS A 827 -29.29 -19.57 22.31
C LYS A 827 -28.60 -20.74 22.98
N VAL A 828 -28.36 -20.67 24.29
CA VAL A 828 -27.75 -21.78 25.02
C VAL A 828 -28.68 -23.01 25.01
N ALA A 829 -30.00 -22.82 25.13
CA ALA A 829 -30.98 -23.91 25.00
C ALA A 829 -30.97 -24.56 23.61
N GLN A 830 -30.94 -23.74 22.55
CA GLN A 830 -30.88 -24.24 21.18
C GLN A 830 -29.59 -25.02 20.90
N GLY A 831 -28.43 -24.49 21.33
CA GLY A 831 -27.12 -25.11 21.08
C GLY A 831 -26.86 -26.37 21.92
N THR A 832 -27.48 -26.49 23.09
CA THR A 832 -27.32 -27.66 23.99
C THR A 832 -28.43 -28.70 23.84
N THR A 833 -29.50 -28.35 23.10
CA THR A 833 -30.76 -29.10 23.00
C THR A 833 -31.39 -29.40 24.37
N LEU A 834 -31.13 -28.55 25.37
CA LEU A 834 -31.71 -28.66 26.71
C LEU A 834 -32.93 -27.75 26.85
N THR A 835 -33.78 -28.04 27.84
CA THR A 835 -34.91 -27.14 28.16
C THR A 835 -34.40 -25.80 28.69
N ARG A 836 -35.13 -24.71 28.40
CA ARG A 836 -34.83 -23.37 28.94
C ARG A 836 -34.71 -23.37 30.48
N LYS A 837 -35.53 -24.18 31.17
CA LYS A 837 -35.50 -24.32 32.63
C LYS A 837 -34.15 -24.85 33.13
N THR A 838 -33.58 -25.85 32.45
CA THR A 838 -32.26 -26.43 32.77
C THR A 838 -31.15 -25.40 32.52
N VAL A 839 -31.20 -24.69 31.39
CA VAL A 839 -30.21 -23.66 31.04
C VAL A 839 -30.20 -22.51 32.04
N VAL A 840 -31.37 -22.05 32.49
CA VAL A 840 -31.46 -21.00 33.52
C VAL A 840 -30.80 -21.44 34.82
N LYS A 841 -31.05 -22.68 35.28
CA LYS A 841 -30.39 -23.23 36.47
C LYS A 841 -28.86 -23.23 36.34
N ILE A 842 -28.35 -23.61 35.17
CA ILE A 842 -26.91 -23.61 34.90
C ILE A 842 -26.35 -22.18 34.94
N LEU A 843 -26.93 -21.23 34.20
CA LEU A 843 -26.46 -19.84 34.13
C LEU A 843 -26.58 -19.07 35.45
N GLN A 844 -27.56 -19.41 36.31
CA GLN A 844 -27.68 -18.82 37.64
C GLN A 844 -26.63 -19.37 38.63
N GLY A 845 -26.11 -20.57 38.37
CA GLY A 845 -25.12 -21.22 39.22
C GLY A 845 -23.67 -20.84 38.96
N ILE A 846 -23.37 -20.09 37.89
CA ILE A 846 -21.99 -19.70 37.54
C ILE A 846 -21.54 -18.46 38.33
N GLU A 847 -20.23 -18.31 38.49
CA GLU A 847 -19.62 -17.20 39.22
C GLU A 847 -19.82 -15.84 38.51
N LYS A 848 -19.96 -14.77 39.30
CA LYS A 848 -20.28 -13.42 38.78
C LYS A 848 -19.24 -12.88 37.79
N PHE A 849 -17.94 -13.11 38.03
CA PHE A 849 -16.89 -12.63 37.12
C PHE A 849 -16.83 -13.43 35.82
N LYS A 850 -17.20 -14.72 35.85
CA LYS A 850 -17.35 -15.55 34.64
C LYS A 850 -18.51 -15.06 33.81
N PHE A 851 -19.66 -14.79 34.44
CA PHE A 851 -20.81 -14.20 33.75
C PHE A 851 -20.48 -12.82 33.14
N ALA A 852 -19.66 -12.00 33.81
CA ALA A 852 -19.25 -10.69 33.29
C ALA A 852 -18.48 -10.77 31.96
N MET A 853 -17.81 -11.89 31.65
CA MET A 853 -17.11 -12.12 30.38
C MET A 853 -18.05 -12.11 29.17
N PHE A 854 -19.36 -12.27 29.37
CA PHE A 854 -20.37 -12.10 28.32
C PHE A 854 -20.28 -10.72 27.65
N ARG A 855 -19.89 -9.68 28.39
CA ARG A 855 -19.74 -8.31 27.83
C ARG A 855 -18.57 -8.17 26.87
N ASN A 856 -17.58 -9.04 26.96
CA ASN A 856 -16.35 -8.95 26.15
C ASN A 856 -16.58 -9.51 24.74
N ASN A 857 -17.24 -10.68 24.65
CA ASN A 857 -17.65 -11.30 23.38
C ASN A 857 -18.89 -12.20 23.63
N PRO A 858 -20.11 -11.69 23.41
CA PRO A 858 -21.35 -12.43 23.66
C PRO A 858 -21.46 -13.76 22.91
N GLU A 859 -21.06 -13.79 21.63
CA GLU A 859 -21.16 -14.99 20.78
C GLU A 859 -20.19 -16.07 21.23
N GLU A 860 -18.94 -15.71 21.54
CA GLU A 860 -17.97 -16.68 22.02
C GLU A 860 -18.33 -17.19 23.42
N PHE A 861 -18.85 -16.33 24.30
CA PHE A 861 -19.38 -16.76 25.59
C PHE A 861 -20.46 -17.82 25.41
N ILE A 862 -21.45 -17.57 24.55
CA ILE A 862 -22.53 -18.51 24.26
C ILE A 862 -21.99 -19.81 23.69
N SER A 863 -21.12 -19.73 22.68
CA SER A 863 -20.52 -20.90 22.03
C SER A 863 -19.74 -21.77 23.02
N LYS A 864 -18.91 -21.17 23.88
CA LYS A 864 -18.14 -21.89 24.89
C LYS A 864 -19.01 -22.48 25.99
N VAL A 865 -20.00 -21.75 26.49
CA VAL A 865 -20.97 -22.29 27.47
C VAL A 865 -21.74 -23.47 26.88
N VAL A 866 -22.19 -23.36 25.62
CA VAL A 866 -22.82 -24.47 24.89
C VAL A 866 -21.86 -25.66 24.77
N ARG A 867 -20.59 -25.40 24.45
CA ARG A 867 -19.55 -26.42 24.33
C ARG A 867 -19.34 -27.16 25.65
N TYR A 868 -19.11 -26.46 26.77
CA TYR A 868 -18.91 -27.07 28.08
C TYR A 868 -20.12 -27.90 28.53
N ILE A 869 -21.34 -27.39 28.30
CA ILE A 869 -22.55 -28.16 28.61
C ILE A 869 -22.61 -29.43 27.75
N ASN A 870 -22.28 -29.34 26.45
CA ASN A 870 -22.25 -30.49 25.56
C ASN A 870 -21.11 -31.47 25.87
N GLU A 871 -19.94 -31.02 26.36
CA GLU A 871 -18.84 -31.85 26.87
C GLU A 871 -19.29 -32.70 28.05
N GLN A 872 -19.90 -32.05 29.06
CA GLN A 872 -20.41 -32.76 30.23
C GLN A 872 -21.57 -33.70 29.85
N LYS A 873 -22.38 -33.31 28.86
CA LYS A 873 -23.39 -34.18 28.25
C LYS A 873 -22.73 -35.39 27.56
N ALA A 874 -21.62 -35.22 26.82
CA ALA A 874 -20.85 -36.32 26.21
C ALA A 874 -20.38 -37.33 27.24
N SER A 875 -19.73 -36.83 28.30
CA SER A 875 -19.07 -37.66 29.30
C SER A 875 -20.07 -38.60 29.97
N LEU A 876 -21.28 -38.11 30.27
CA LEU A 876 -22.36 -38.90 30.87
C LEU A 876 -23.00 -39.91 29.90
N VAL A 877 -22.81 -39.71 28.60
CA VAL A 877 -23.51 -40.41 27.52
C VAL A 877 -22.70 -41.58 26.96
N ILE A 878 -21.36 -41.52 26.99
CA ILE A 878 -20.48 -42.56 26.41
C ILE A 878 -20.72 -43.93 27.06
N ASP A 879 -21.03 -43.98 28.35
CA ASP A 879 -21.10 -45.24 29.09
C ASP A 879 -22.27 -46.15 28.63
N GLU A 880 -23.36 -45.58 28.08
CA GLU A 880 -24.57 -46.32 27.67
C GLU A 880 -24.98 -46.18 26.18
N ILE A 881 -24.09 -45.75 25.28
CA ILE A 881 -24.42 -45.56 23.85
C ILE A 881 -24.55 -46.87 23.05
N LYS A 882 -25.59 -46.98 22.20
CA LYS A 882 -25.80 -48.08 21.22
C LYS A 882 -25.88 -47.53 19.79
N TYR A 883 -25.27 -48.23 18.82
CA TYR A 883 -25.23 -47.88 17.39
C TYR A 883 -25.90 -48.93 16.50
N ASP A 884 -26.65 -48.47 15.50
CA ASP A 884 -27.30 -49.30 14.46
C ASP A 884 -27.10 -48.68 13.05
N ILE A 885 -27.07 -49.52 12.02
CA ILE A 885 -26.95 -49.10 10.60
C ILE A 885 -28.30 -48.55 10.14
N THR A 886 -28.28 -47.42 9.43
CA THR A 886 -29.50 -46.82 8.86
C THR A 886 -29.79 -47.35 7.45
N ASP A 887 -31.06 -47.35 7.04
CA ASP A 887 -31.48 -47.69 5.66
C ASP A 887 -31.12 -46.61 4.60
N GLU A 888 -30.38 -45.56 4.98
CA GLU A 888 -29.93 -44.52 4.05
C GLU A 888 -28.86 -45.01 3.07
N GLU A 889 -28.82 -44.41 1.87
CA GLU A 889 -27.81 -44.72 0.85
C GLU A 889 -26.36 -44.50 1.37
N PRO A 890 -25.42 -45.44 1.12
CA PRO A 890 -24.01 -45.32 1.46
C PRO A 890 -23.29 -44.15 0.78
N TYR A 891 -22.16 -43.72 1.33
CA TYR A 891 -21.31 -42.70 0.72
C TYR A 891 -20.73 -43.16 -0.64
N THR A 892 -20.82 -42.30 -1.66
CA THR A 892 -20.24 -42.52 -2.99
C THR A 892 -18.76 -42.08 -3.05
N SER A 893 -18.06 -42.49 -4.12
CA SER A 893 -16.65 -42.15 -4.36
C SER A 893 -16.37 -40.65 -4.58
N ASP A 894 -17.39 -39.88 -4.93
CA ASP A 894 -17.27 -38.43 -5.17
C ASP A 894 -16.85 -37.64 -3.92
N ILE A 895 -16.97 -38.26 -2.76
CA ILE A 895 -16.54 -37.68 -1.49
C ILE A 895 -15.05 -37.31 -1.47
N PHE A 896 -14.23 -37.98 -2.28
CA PHE A 896 -12.79 -37.73 -2.41
C PHE A 896 -12.43 -36.69 -3.50
N ASN A 897 -13.40 -36.26 -4.32
CA ASN A 897 -13.21 -35.24 -5.36
C ASN A 897 -13.41 -33.82 -4.79
N LEU A 898 -12.44 -33.33 -4.02
CA LEU A 898 -12.44 -31.96 -3.50
C LEU A 898 -11.82 -31.00 -4.53
N GLY A 899 -12.66 -30.40 -5.39
CA GLY A 899 -12.24 -29.28 -6.25
C GLY A 899 -11.90 -28.04 -5.42
N GLY A 900 -10.62 -27.71 -5.29
CA GLY A 900 -10.16 -26.52 -4.58
C GLY A 900 -8.65 -26.28 -4.69
N VAL A 901 -8.25 -25.00 -4.70
CA VAL A 901 -6.84 -24.56 -4.76
C VAL A 901 -6.13 -24.95 -3.45
N VAL A 902 -5.05 -25.73 -3.54
CA VAL A 902 -4.28 -26.23 -2.38
C VAL A 902 -2.98 -25.46 -2.23
N ASN A 903 -2.65 -25.07 -1.01
CA ASN A 903 -1.38 -24.43 -0.68
C ASN A 903 -0.23 -25.47 -0.72
N PHE A 904 0.82 -25.22 -1.52
CA PHE A 904 1.95 -26.14 -1.72
C PHE A 904 2.65 -26.52 -0.40
N GLU A 905 2.70 -25.61 0.57
CA GLU A 905 3.35 -25.84 1.87
C GLU A 905 2.64 -26.91 2.73
N LYS A 906 1.35 -27.17 2.48
CA LYS A 906 0.52 -28.11 3.23
C LYS A 906 0.20 -29.38 2.45
N ALA A 907 0.90 -29.63 1.35
CA ALA A 907 0.69 -30.80 0.51
C ALA A 907 1.99 -31.60 0.38
N VAL A 908 1.85 -32.93 0.39
CA VAL A 908 2.97 -33.86 0.22
C VAL A 908 2.68 -34.73 -0.99
N LYS A 909 3.66 -34.84 -1.89
CA LYS A 909 3.58 -35.77 -3.02
C LYS A 909 3.86 -37.19 -2.53
N VAL A 910 3.00 -38.13 -2.90
CA VAL A 910 3.03 -39.53 -2.45
C VAL A 910 2.55 -40.46 -3.56
N ASP A 911 2.94 -41.74 -3.50
CA ASP A 911 2.75 -42.71 -4.58
C ASP A 911 1.68 -43.79 -4.29
N LYS A 912 1.44 -44.16 -3.02
CA LYS A 912 0.47 -45.21 -2.62
C LYS A 912 -0.90 -44.67 -2.16
N HIS A 913 -1.04 -43.34 -2.07
CA HIS A 913 -2.31 -42.70 -1.76
C HIS A 913 -3.26 -42.69 -2.97
N ILE A 914 -4.57 -42.56 -2.73
CA ILE A 914 -5.61 -42.48 -3.78
C ILE A 914 -5.62 -41.17 -4.60
N THR A 915 -4.77 -40.21 -4.26
CA THR A 915 -4.52 -38.94 -4.98
C THR A 915 -3.02 -38.63 -5.03
N PRO A 916 -2.52 -37.90 -6.05
CA PRO A 916 -1.09 -37.57 -6.20
C PRO A 916 -0.50 -36.72 -5.06
N TYR A 917 -1.33 -35.90 -4.42
CA TYR A 917 -0.94 -35.11 -3.25
C TYR A 917 -1.85 -35.41 -2.06
N VAL A 918 -1.26 -35.54 -0.89
CA VAL A 918 -1.97 -35.61 0.40
C VAL A 918 -1.91 -34.25 1.07
N VAL A 919 -3.08 -33.69 1.38
CA VAL A 919 -3.20 -32.44 2.13
C VAL A 919 -3.10 -32.76 3.62
N VAL A 920 -2.12 -32.16 4.30
CA VAL A 920 -1.81 -32.43 5.71
C VAL A 920 -2.07 -31.18 6.55
N ASP A 921 -2.72 -31.37 7.70
CA ASP A 921 -3.06 -30.28 8.62
C ASP A 921 -1.97 -30.12 9.72
N SER A 922 -1.02 -31.07 9.83
CA SER A 922 0.08 -31.06 10.80
C SER A 922 1.36 -31.77 10.32
N ASP A 923 2.50 -31.49 10.96
CA ASP A 923 3.77 -32.21 10.72
C ASP A 923 3.68 -33.70 11.06
N ILE A 924 2.79 -34.07 11.99
CA ILE A 924 2.57 -35.46 12.38
C ILE A 924 1.86 -36.21 11.26
N GLU A 925 0.80 -35.63 10.69
CA GLU A 925 0.14 -36.20 9.51
C GLU A 925 1.08 -36.28 8.31
N LYS A 926 1.94 -35.27 8.13
CA LYS A 926 2.97 -35.25 7.09
C LYS A 926 3.93 -36.43 7.23
N ASN A 927 4.49 -36.62 8.41
CA ASN A 927 5.42 -37.71 8.67
C ASN A 927 4.71 -39.07 8.58
N PHE A 928 3.48 -39.17 9.10
CA PHE A 928 2.67 -40.38 9.04
C PHE A 928 2.32 -40.80 7.60
N ALA A 929 1.94 -39.84 6.75
CA ALA A 929 1.68 -40.10 5.33
C ALA A 929 2.95 -40.56 4.60
N LEU A 930 4.09 -39.90 4.84
CA LEU A 930 5.38 -40.30 4.26
C LEU A 930 5.81 -41.69 4.70
N ASP A 931 5.60 -42.05 5.97
CA ASP A 931 5.95 -43.37 6.49
C ASP A 931 5.04 -44.46 5.92
N LEU A 932 3.73 -44.21 5.78
CA LEU A 932 2.80 -45.11 5.08
C LEU A 932 3.19 -45.32 3.62
N ASP A 933 3.64 -44.26 2.96
CA ASP A 933 4.05 -44.31 1.55
C ASP A 933 5.35 -45.10 1.35
N ARG A 934 6.27 -45.02 2.32
CA ARG A 934 7.57 -45.71 2.30
C ARG A 934 7.50 -47.19 2.64
N ASP A 935 6.48 -47.67 3.37
CA ASP A 935 6.39 -49.09 3.73
C ASP A 935 5.90 -49.93 2.53
N GLU A 936 6.84 -50.50 1.78
CA GLU A 936 6.59 -51.34 0.59
C GLU A 936 6.06 -52.73 0.92
N ASP A 937 6.38 -53.25 2.12
CA ASP A 937 6.14 -54.64 2.48
C ASP A 937 4.72 -54.87 3.02
N LYS A 938 4.13 -53.86 3.66
CA LYS A 938 2.90 -54.02 4.45
C LYS A 938 1.76 -53.15 3.94
N VAL A 939 2.01 -51.92 3.52
CA VAL A 939 0.96 -50.98 3.10
C VAL A 939 0.65 -51.15 1.61
N CYS A 940 -0.60 -51.54 1.29
CA CYS A 940 -1.04 -51.72 -0.09
C CYS A 940 -1.57 -50.41 -0.69
N VAL A 941 -2.43 -49.71 0.06
CA VAL A 941 -3.09 -48.46 -0.35
C VAL A 941 -3.72 -47.80 0.87
N TYR A 942 -3.75 -46.47 0.87
CA TYR A 942 -4.39 -45.68 1.92
C TYR A 942 -5.09 -44.45 1.35
N ALA A 943 -6.07 -43.95 2.10
CA ALA A 943 -6.77 -42.71 1.82
C ALA A 943 -6.88 -41.86 3.08
N LYS A 944 -6.69 -40.55 2.93
CA LYS A 944 -7.14 -39.57 3.91
C LYS A 944 -8.64 -39.37 3.74
N LEU A 945 -9.39 -39.63 4.80
CA LEU A 945 -10.84 -39.48 4.76
C LEU A 945 -11.22 -37.99 4.80
N PRO A 946 -12.11 -37.54 3.90
CA PRO A 946 -12.52 -36.15 3.84
C PRO A 946 -13.47 -35.82 4.99
N LYS A 947 -13.45 -34.57 5.46
CA LYS A 947 -14.32 -34.07 6.56
C LYS A 947 -15.83 -34.19 6.27
N THR A 948 -16.21 -34.49 5.02
CA THR A 948 -17.57 -34.80 4.58
C THR A 948 -18.03 -36.20 5.02
N PHE A 949 -17.13 -37.16 5.27
CA PHE A 949 -17.42 -38.48 5.82
C PHE A 949 -17.79 -38.36 7.30
N LYS A 950 -19.04 -38.67 7.68
CA LYS A 950 -19.58 -38.34 9.01
C LYS A 950 -20.15 -39.56 9.74
N ILE A 951 -19.60 -39.82 10.92
CA ILE A 951 -20.13 -40.72 11.95
C ILE A 951 -20.88 -39.87 12.98
N PRO A 952 -22.19 -40.07 13.20
CA PRO A 952 -22.93 -39.31 14.21
C PRO A 952 -22.53 -39.72 15.62
N THR A 953 -22.29 -38.74 16.49
CA THR A 953 -22.09 -38.96 17.92
C THR A 953 -22.97 -37.98 18.72
N PRO A 954 -23.23 -38.26 20.01
CA PRO A 954 -23.97 -37.38 20.92
C PRO A 954 -23.39 -35.98 21.08
N VAL A 955 -22.12 -35.79 20.70
CA VAL A 955 -21.41 -34.51 20.73
C VAL A 955 -20.96 -34.03 19.35
N GLY A 956 -21.76 -34.39 18.35
CA GLY A 956 -21.59 -33.94 16.98
C GLY A 956 -20.83 -34.94 16.11
N ASN A 957 -20.83 -34.70 14.81
CA ASN A 957 -20.28 -35.67 13.88
C ASN A 957 -18.76 -35.81 14.04
N TYR A 958 -18.29 -37.03 13.86
CA TYR A 958 -16.89 -37.44 13.88
C TYR A 958 -16.48 -37.94 12.49
N SER A 959 -15.24 -37.69 12.10
CA SER A 959 -14.65 -38.13 10.83
C SER A 959 -13.23 -38.59 11.16
N PRO A 960 -12.91 -39.89 11.00
CA PRO A 960 -11.55 -40.38 11.21
C PRO A 960 -10.59 -39.81 10.15
N ASP A 961 -9.29 -39.75 10.45
CA ASP A 961 -8.30 -39.20 9.51
C ASP A 961 -7.95 -40.14 8.34
N TRP A 962 -7.76 -41.44 8.59
CA TRP A 962 -7.18 -42.36 7.60
C TRP A 962 -7.94 -43.66 7.47
N ALA A 963 -7.99 -44.17 6.24
CA ALA A 963 -8.40 -45.53 5.91
C ALA A 963 -7.24 -46.25 5.22
N ILE A 964 -6.75 -47.35 5.82
CA ILE A 964 -5.53 -48.05 5.40
C ILE A 964 -5.85 -49.51 5.13
N ALA A 965 -5.40 -50.02 3.98
CA ALA A 965 -5.44 -51.43 3.63
C ALA A 965 -4.02 -52.01 3.55
N PHE A 966 -3.80 -53.11 4.26
CA PHE A 966 -2.51 -53.82 4.29
C PHE A 966 -2.53 -55.07 3.41
N TYR A 967 -1.36 -55.57 3.01
CA TYR A 967 -1.24 -56.85 2.30
C TYR A 967 -1.68 -58.02 3.18
N GLU A 968 -2.39 -59.00 2.61
CA GLU A 968 -2.84 -60.18 3.33
C GLU A 968 -1.65 -60.93 3.96
N LYS A 969 -1.81 -61.39 5.22
CA LYS A 969 -0.78 -62.09 6.03
C LYS A 969 0.44 -61.26 6.45
N SER A 970 0.48 -59.95 6.18
CA SER A 970 1.56 -59.06 6.63
C SER A 970 1.34 -58.49 8.04
N VAL A 971 0.08 -58.41 8.50
CA VAL A 971 -0.35 -57.82 9.79
C VAL A 971 -1.60 -58.52 10.34
N LYS A 972 -1.91 -58.32 11.64
CA LYS A 972 -3.07 -58.90 12.33
C LYS A 972 -4.42 -58.40 11.82
N TYR A 973 -4.53 -57.12 11.47
CA TYR A 973 -5.75 -56.51 10.93
C TYR A 973 -5.50 -55.99 9.51
N ILE A 974 -6.21 -56.56 8.52
CA ILE A 974 -6.04 -56.22 7.10
C ILE A 974 -6.59 -54.80 6.79
N TYR A 975 -7.61 -54.36 7.53
CA TYR A 975 -8.32 -53.09 7.35
C TYR A 975 -8.26 -52.26 8.62
N PHE A 976 -7.71 -51.05 8.52
CA PHE A 976 -7.49 -50.18 9.66
C PHE A 976 -7.99 -48.76 9.40
N ILE A 977 -8.70 -48.21 10.40
CA ILE A 977 -9.10 -46.81 10.45
C ILE A 977 -8.27 -46.14 11.54
N ALA A 978 -7.46 -45.15 11.15
CA ALA A 978 -6.57 -44.45 12.08
C ALA A 978 -7.02 -43.02 12.30
N GLU A 979 -6.96 -42.58 13.54
CA GLU A 979 -6.99 -41.17 13.92
C GLU A 979 -5.57 -40.74 14.31
N THR A 980 -5.02 -39.70 13.67
CA THR A 980 -3.67 -39.20 13.96
C THR A 980 -3.71 -38.03 14.93
N LYS A 981 -2.95 -38.11 16.04
CA LYS A 981 -2.91 -37.05 17.07
C LYS A 981 -1.51 -36.75 17.59
N GLY A 982 -1.29 -35.49 17.98
CA GLY A 982 -0.07 -35.04 18.66
C GLY A 982 -0.04 -35.30 20.17
N SER A 983 0.94 -34.72 20.86
CA SER A 983 1.26 -34.94 22.28
C SER A 983 0.04 -34.95 23.19
N GLU A 984 0.05 -35.84 24.19
CA GLU A 984 -1.10 -36.14 25.07
C GLU A 984 -1.54 -35.01 26.01
N GLU A 985 -0.79 -33.90 26.10
CA GLU A 985 -0.92 -32.97 27.23
C GLU A 985 -2.21 -32.14 27.25
N HIS A 986 -2.89 -31.89 26.12
CA HIS A 986 -4.13 -31.09 26.09
C HIS A 986 -5.18 -31.69 25.13
N ARG A 987 -5.87 -32.75 25.57
CA ARG A 987 -6.99 -33.35 24.80
C ARG A 987 -8.30 -32.61 25.09
N ASP A 988 -9.03 -32.24 24.03
CA ASP A 988 -10.42 -31.76 24.11
C ASP A 988 -11.32 -32.93 24.55
N GLU A 989 -12.10 -32.75 25.62
CA GLU A 989 -12.99 -33.79 26.16
C GLU A 989 -14.04 -34.25 25.13
N ILE A 990 -14.46 -33.37 24.20
CA ILE A 990 -15.35 -33.73 23.08
C ILE A 990 -14.65 -34.70 22.13
N GLU A 991 -13.37 -34.47 21.88
CA GLU A 991 -12.59 -35.26 20.93
C GLU A 991 -12.32 -36.66 21.48
N ILE A 992 -11.99 -36.75 22.77
CA ILE A 992 -11.92 -38.04 23.49
C ILE A 992 -13.26 -38.77 23.38
N ALA A 993 -14.36 -38.06 23.63
CA ALA A 993 -15.71 -38.64 23.55
C ALA A 993 -16.02 -39.20 22.15
N LYS A 994 -15.70 -38.44 21.09
CA LYS A 994 -15.87 -38.87 19.70
C LYS A 994 -15.03 -40.11 19.36
N ASN A 995 -13.77 -40.14 19.80
CA ASN A 995 -12.90 -41.29 19.58
C ASN A 995 -13.40 -42.55 20.30
N LEU A 996 -13.91 -42.40 21.53
CA LEU A 996 -14.53 -43.51 22.28
C LEU A 996 -15.82 -44.00 21.61
N CYS A 997 -16.65 -43.09 21.10
CA CYS A 997 -17.84 -43.44 20.31
C CYS A 997 -17.46 -44.21 19.03
N ALA A 998 -16.45 -43.75 18.29
CA ALA A 998 -15.96 -44.42 17.10
C ALA A 998 -15.40 -45.82 17.42
N LYS A 999 -14.65 -45.95 18.52
CA LYS A 999 -14.14 -47.25 19.00
C LYS A 999 -15.27 -48.23 19.31
N LYS A 1000 -16.35 -47.78 19.95
CA LYS A 1000 -17.56 -48.60 20.18
C LYS A 1000 -18.27 -48.98 18.88
N LEU A 1001 -18.35 -48.08 17.91
CA LEU A 1001 -18.95 -48.33 16.60
C LEU A 1001 -18.17 -49.39 15.80
N PHE A 1002 -16.86 -49.18 15.60
CA PHE A 1002 -16.02 -50.08 14.81
C PHE A 1002 -15.80 -51.45 15.48
N ALA A 1003 -15.87 -51.54 16.82
CA ALA A 1003 -15.85 -52.82 17.52
C ALA A 1003 -17.08 -53.69 17.24
N LYS A 1004 -18.24 -53.08 16.93
CA LYS A 1004 -19.50 -53.80 16.59
C LYS A 1004 -19.63 -54.08 15.08
N LEU A 1005 -18.87 -53.39 14.24
CA LEU A 1005 -18.93 -53.50 12.78
C LEU A 1005 -18.22 -54.75 12.24
N ASN A 1006 -18.90 -55.45 11.32
CA ASN A 1006 -18.35 -56.53 10.49
C ASN A 1006 -17.57 -57.62 11.26
N ASP A 1007 -18.05 -58.03 12.43
CA ASP A 1007 -17.43 -59.05 13.30
C ASP A 1007 -15.94 -58.80 13.62
N GLY A 1008 -15.52 -57.52 13.69
CA GLY A 1008 -14.14 -57.15 14.03
C GLY A 1008 -13.15 -57.19 12.86
N LYS A 1009 -13.64 -57.22 11.61
CA LYS A 1009 -12.79 -57.19 10.39
C LYS A 1009 -12.13 -55.83 10.12
N VAL A 1010 -12.66 -54.75 10.68
CA VAL A 1010 -12.11 -53.38 10.58
C VAL A 1010 -11.72 -52.94 11.98
N HIS A 1011 -10.46 -52.55 12.18
CA HIS A 1011 -9.97 -52.08 13.46
C HIS A 1011 -9.86 -50.56 13.49
N TYR A 1012 -10.18 -49.94 14.62
CA TYR A 1012 -10.02 -48.50 14.85
C TYR A 1012 -9.16 -48.26 16.08
N ASP A 1013 -8.13 -47.43 15.93
CA ASP A 1013 -7.42 -46.87 17.10
C ASP A 1013 -6.82 -45.49 16.82
N VAL A 1014 -6.48 -44.81 17.92
CA VAL A 1014 -5.82 -43.50 17.89
C VAL A 1014 -4.31 -43.70 17.95
N VAL A 1015 -3.58 -43.12 17.01
CA VAL A 1015 -2.13 -43.26 16.87
C VAL A 1015 -1.44 -41.91 16.75
N ASN A 1016 -0.21 -41.81 17.26
CA ASN A 1016 0.63 -40.62 17.17
C ASN A 1016 1.76 -40.76 16.14
N SER A 1017 1.98 -41.97 15.61
CA SER A 1017 3.05 -42.30 14.68
C SER A 1017 2.79 -43.62 13.96
N TYR A 1018 3.45 -43.82 12.82
CA TYR A 1018 3.40 -45.10 12.10
C TYR A 1018 3.95 -46.25 12.96
N ARG A 1019 4.97 -45.99 13.79
CA ARG A 1019 5.51 -46.97 14.73
C ARG A 1019 4.44 -47.47 15.71
N GLN A 1020 3.66 -46.56 16.30
CA GLN A 1020 2.59 -46.94 17.23
C GLN A 1020 1.50 -47.75 16.53
N LEU A 1021 1.15 -47.40 15.29
CA LEU A 1021 0.24 -48.19 14.46
C LEU A 1021 0.75 -49.63 14.32
N MET A 1022 2.03 -49.81 14.01
CA MET A 1022 2.65 -51.12 13.88
C MET A 1022 2.73 -51.89 15.20
N ASP A 1023 2.96 -51.22 16.33
CA ASP A 1023 2.93 -51.85 17.65
C ASP A 1023 1.53 -52.38 18.00
N ILE A 1024 0.46 -51.69 17.59
CA ILE A 1024 -0.92 -52.17 17.73
C ILE A 1024 -1.20 -53.37 16.81
N MET A 1025 -0.61 -53.39 15.60
CA MET A 1025 -0.73 -54.52 14.66
C MET A 1025 0.00 -55.80 15.13
N ASN A 1026 1.01 -55.66 15.98
CA ASN A 1026 1.86 -56.77 16.46
C ASN A 1026 1.43 -57.34 17.82
N LYS A 1027 0.51 -56.67 18.54
CA LYS A 1027 -0.17 -57.20 19.74
C LYS A 1027 -1.42 -57.96 19.33
#